data_AF-A0A428NQT2-F1
#
_entry.id   AF-A0A428NQT2-F1
#
_cell.length_a   1.000
_cell.length_b   1.000
_cell.length_c   1.000
_cell.angle_alpha   90.00
_cell.angle_beta   90.00
_cell.angle_gamma   90.00
#
_symmetry.space_group_name_H-M   'P 1'
#
loop_
_entity.id
_entity.type
_entity.pdbx_description
1 polymer ?
#
loop_
_entity_poly.entity_id
_entity_poly.type
_entity_poly.pdbx_seq_one_letter_code
_entity_poly.pdbx_strand_id
1 'polypeptide(L)'
;MRFYLLTFLFFFLTSAQAQWSRCDKYWKLKPGDVGRKWTVKTDCHPLAGYPKQFGDTNIIVTYTRKWSQLSTKTKNAVKPVLEKSLVETFKTYNKFAKLPTVIVIILTTDVDGLTTAATSNPYEKKSPFQIQMYQRWTTEATTNVPRALFAVAHELYHCVQDMKMGNARDPEYIRDGTANYFANVVFPNSNTEWPGKKFSGAEYDPAVPLYAHDGQSAYAASVFFQSMGNHWNLHSMNDWALNTPVGFSGTAERQRLSELGNFVETFFTFAQEFALQSIEDTSGVMIPTIPEIPPKPVSIKMSTGAASTTGTATLTTTPFTISVFKITVKTGQTVSIYSSANNYQRVAYRKPGVKDWVDMPTDTTLNNTVSGILVLKNGYPNPGTSPSTGCLANAWVGQFSVQAIDFNILIISISVFLAVQRQQFLSDSSRTMTGIVCILPWIPGTITSFIGLGLSIYGPVSGNWCWIQSQHLGLRYGLTHAWRIAIFLATVSIYTFIYIKLRRLFSRLKVDLSSSAAGQNTGGTRSRAEPDTAEPSDSRRIWITTTVESSYELQSRPALKENQDNDGPNSGKAQWSSSSIHQPPPTEVPYTDTTPQSSSNAEPSTNAPASPNLKRMLLLNGYPIAYIILWIPGMANRLAESVGTSPQWLTSLQACTQFVGMVNALTYGFTEQMQRAIQMWMKRRSFRTLDIE
;
A
#
# COMPACT_ATOMS: atom_id res chain seq x y z
N MET A 1 -44.46 58.48 -58.08
CA MET A 1 -44.32 57.05 -57.73
C MET A 1 -42.87 56.76 -57.30
N ARG A 2 -42.45 57.39 -56.20
CA ARG A 2 -41.02 57.63 -55.84
C ARG A 2 -40.71 57.32 -54.37
N PHE A 3 -41.48 56.43 -53.73
CA PHE A 3 -41.42 56.25 -52.27
C PHE A 3 -41.46 54.79 -51.78
N TYR A 4 -41.14 53.81 -52.65
CA TYR A 4 -41.15 52.38 -52.27
C TYR A 4 -39.84 51.62 -52.53
N LEU A 5 -38.75 52.32 -52.84
CA LEU A 5 -37.45 51.66 -53.08
C LEU A 5 -36.38 51.92 -52.01
N LEU A 6 -36.69 52.66 -50.93
CA LEU A 6 -35.73 52.95 -49.85
C LEU A 6 -35.91 52.10 -48.58
N THR A 7 -36.96 51.28 -48.49
CA THR A 7 -37.25 50.47 -47.30
C THR A 7 -36.71 49.03 -47.35
N PHE A 8 -36.10 48.61 -48.47
CA PHE A 8 -35.55 47.25 -48.61
C PHE A 8 -34.01 47.16 -48.46
N LEU A 9 -33.33 48.28 -48.21
CA LEU A 9 -31.86 48.34 -48.10
C LEU A 9 -31.33 48.48 -46.66
N PHE A 10 -32.19 48.40 -45.64
CA PHE A 10 -31.81 48.55 -44.23
C PHE A 10 -32.03 47.28 -43.37
N PHE A 11 -32.20 46.10 -43.98
CA PHE A 11 -32.51 44.87 -43.24
C PHE A 11 -31.54 43.69 -43.37
N PHE A 12 -30.32 43.88 -43.90
CA PHE A 12 -29.29 42.83 -43.89
C PHE A 12 -27.86 43.35 -43.66
N LEU A 13 -27.69 44.25 -42.68
CA LEU A 13 -26.38 44.56 -42.10
C LEU A 13 -26.51 44.78 -40.58
N THR A 14 -27.24 43.91 -39.90
CA THR A 14 -26.94 43.62 -38.50
C THR A 14 -25.70 42.73 -38.50
N SER A 15 -24.53 43.34 -38.74
CA SER A 15 -23.30 42.79 -38.20
C SER A 15 -23.53 42.65 -36.71
N ALA A 16 -23.76 41.43 -36.24
CA ALA A 16 -23.82 41.12 -34.82
C ALA A 16 -22.51 41.64 -34.22
N GLN A 17 -22.55 42.84 -33.63
CA GLN A 17 -21.44 43.34 -32.85
C GLN A 17 -21.30 42.35 -31.71
N ALA A 18 -20.29 41.47 -31.80
CA ALA A 18 -19.96 40.53 -30.76
C ALA A 18 -19.94 41.29 -29.43
N GLN A 19 -20.86 40.98 -28.51
CA GLN A 19 -21.04 41.73 -27.28
C GLN A 19 -19.86 41.42 -26.36
N TRP A 20 -18.82 42.26 -26.44
CA TRP A 20 -17.65 42.20 -25.59
C TRP A 20 -18.02 42.54 -24.15
N SER A 21 -17.43 41.83 -23.20
CA SER A 21 -17.69 42.02 -21.78
C SER A 21 -16.41 41.79 -20.99
N ARG A 22 -16.28 42.42 -19.83
CA ARG A 22 -15.10 42.25 -18.98
C ARG A 22 -14.84 40.78 -18.66
N CYS A 23 -13.59 40.32 -18.81
CA CYS A 23 -13.22 38.93 -18.51
C CYS A 23 -13.42 38.60 -17.02
N ASP A 24 -13.28 39.58 -16.13
CA ASP A 24 -13.47 39.41 -14.69
C ASP A 24 -14.94 39.18 -14.28
N LYS A 25 -15.93 39.29 -15.19
CA LYS A 25 -17.37 39.10 -14.90
C LYS A 25 -17.73 37.75 -14.28
N TYR A 26 -16.90 36.71 -14.49
CA TYR A 26 -17.14 35.36 -13.94
C TYR A 26 -16.86 35.30 -12.44
N TRP A 27 -16.10 36.26 -11.92
CA TRP A 27 -15.80 36.42 -10.51
C TRP A 27 -16.45 37.74 -10.08
N LYS A 28 -17.58 37.67 -9.37
CA LYS A 28 -18.34 38.83 -8.85
C LYS A 28 -17.57 39.56 -7.72
N LEU A 29 -16.33 39.94 -7.98
CA LEU A 29 -15.39 40.56 -7.05
C LEU A 29 -15.67 42.06 -6.98
N LYS A 30 -15.66 42.60 -5.76
CA LYS A 30 -15.81 44.02 -5.48
C LYS A 30 -14.47 44.75 -5.69
N PRO A 31 -14.51 46.09 -5.91
CA PRO A 31 -13.30 46.90 -5.87
C PRO A 31 -12.59 46.75 -4.51
N GLY A 32 -11.31 46.39 -4.52
CA GLY A 32 -10.51 46.14 -3.31
C GLY A 32 -10.30 44.66 -2.98
N ASP A 33 -11.08 43.74 -3.55
CA ASP A 33 -10.89 42.30 -3.32
C ASP A 33 -9.51 41.84 -3.83
N VAL A 34 -8.74 41.18 -2.96
CA VAL A 34 -7.39 40.68 -3.29
C VAL A 34 -7.42 39.76 -4.50
N GLY A 35 -8.49 38.98 -4.66
CA GLY A 35 -8.76 38.12 -5.80
C GLY A 35 -8.71 38.80 -7.18
N ARG A 36 -9.01 40.11 -7.23
CA ARG A 36 -9.06 40.89 -8.47
C ARG A 36 -7.68 41.09 -9.10
N LYS A 37 -6.60 40.91 -8.34
CA LYS A 37 -5.24 40.92 -8.91
C LYS A 37 -4.97 39.71 -9.80
N TRP A 38 -5.70 38.61 -9.58
CA TRP A 38 -5.56 37.35 -10.30
C TRP A 38 -6.46 37.22 -11.52
N THR A 39 -7.38 38.16 -11.76
CA THR A 39 -8.28 38.14 -12.92
C THR A 39 -7.71 38.90 -14.12
N VAL A 40 -8.09 38.49 -15.33
CA VAL A 40 -7.74 39.20 -16.56
C VAL A 40 -8.53 40.51 -16.67
N LYS A 41 -7.81 41.63 -16.78
CA LYS A 41 -8.39 43.00 -16.76
C LYS A 41 -8.74 43.54 -18.16
N THR A 42 -9.11 42.68 -19.11
CA THR A 42 -9.52 43.07 -20.48
C THR A 42 -10.96 42.67 -20.77
N ASP A 43 -11.42 42.93 -22.00
CA ASP A 43 -12.69 42.38 -22.48
C ASP A 43 -12.49 41.02 -23.16
N CYS A 44 -13.44 40.12 -22.91
CA CYS A 44 -13.50 38.78 -23.45
C CYS A 44 -14.88 38.49 -24.09
N HIS A 45 -14.89 37.52 -24.99
CA HIS A 45 -16.08 37.00 -25.64
C HIS A 45 -16.12 35.46 -25.56
N PRO A 46 -17.27 34.83 -25.28
CA PRO A 46 -17.38 33.37 -25.22
C PRO A 46 -16.97 32.68 -26.54
N LEU A 47 -16.30 31.54 -26.43
CA LEU A 47 -15.96 30.69 -27.56
C LEU A 47 -17.16 29.81 -27.95
N ALA A 48 -17.51 29.78 -29.23
CA ALA A 48 -18.62 28.96 -29.73
C ALA A 48 -18.43 27.48 -29.41
N GLY A 49 -19.49 26.86 -28.89
CA GLY A 49 -19.47 25.47 -28.40
C GLY A 49 -19.11 25.33 -26.92
N TYR A 50 -18.95 26.44 -26.18
CA TYR A 50 -18.85 26.47 -24.72
C TYR A 50 -19.93 27.39 -24.13
N PRO A 51 -20.39 27.19 -22.88
CA PRO A 51 -19.92 26.21 -21.89
C PRO A 51 -20.12 24.75 -22.27
N LYS A 52 -19.28 23.85 -21.74
CA LYS A 52 -19.42 22.39 -21.85
C LYS A 52 -19.31 21.74 -20.47
N GLN A 53 -20.14 20.73 -20.23
CA GLN A 53 -20.13 19.95 -19.00
C GLN A 53 -19.21 18.73 -19.14
N PHE A 54 -18.34 18.52 -18.15
CA PHE A 54 -17.47 17.34 -18.01
C PHE A 54 -17.67 16.74 -16.62
N GLY A 55 -18.52 15.72 -16.49
CA GLY A 55 -18.98 15.24 -15.19
C GLY A 55 -19.70 16.35 -14.43
N ASP A 56 -19.24 16.68 -13.22
CA ASP A 56 -19.79 17.78 -12.41
C ASP A 56 -19.11 19.14 -12.67
N THR A 57 -18.07 19.18 -13.52
CA THR A 57 -17.33 20.39 -13.85
C THR A 57 -17.88 21.07 -15.10
N ASN A 58 -18.24 22.34 -14.98
CA ASN A 58 -18.61 23.19 -16.11
C ASN A 58 -17.40 23.98 -16.63
N ILE A 59 -17.02 23.76 -17.88
CA ILE A 59 -15.93 24.46 -18.56
C ILE A 59 -16.49 25.61 -19.39
N ILE A 60 -16.09 26.84 -19.05
CA ILE A 60 -16.37 28.04 -19.83
C ILE A 60 -15.09 28.41 -20.57
N VAL A 61 -15.15 28.57 -21.89
CA VAL A 61 -14.03 29.08 -22.68
C VAL A 61 -14.40 30.44 -23.26
N THR A 62 -13.51 31.40 -23.09
CA THR A 62 -13.66 32.77 -23.57
C THR A 62 -12.34 33.22 -24.19
N TYR A 63 -12.36 34.25 -25.02
CA TYR A 63 -11.16 34.77 -25.68
C TYR A 63 -11.10 36.29 -25.66
N THR A 64 -9.89 36.86 -25.63
CA THR A 64 -9.68 38.31 -25.65
C THR A 64 -9.86 38.90 -27.05
N ARG A 65 -10.06 40.22 -27.12
CA ARG A 65 -10.17 40.95 -28.40
C ARG A 65 -8.95 40.74 -29.31
N LYS A 66 -7.74 40.78 -28.74
CA LYS A 66 -6.52 40.50 -29.51
C LYS A 66 -6.50 39.08 -30.08
N TRP A 67 -6.93 38.08 -29.30
CA TRP A 67 -7.00 36.69 -29.78
C TRP A 67 -7.99 36.52 -30.94
N SER A 68 -9.11 37.23 -30.94
CA SER A 68 -10.08 37.17 -32.04
C SER A 68 -9.54 37.63 -33.39
N GLN A 69 -8.52 38.49 -33.38
CA GLN A 69 -7.86 39.05 -34.57
C GLN A 69 -6.85 38.09 -35.20
N LEU A 70 -6.57 36.94 -34.57
CA LEU A 70 -5.73 35.90 -35.15
C LEU A 70 -6.34 35.34 -36.44
N SER A 71 -5.47 34.80 -37.30
CA SER A 71 -5.87 34.19 -38.57
C SER A 71 -6.88 33.06 -38.35
N THR A 72 -7.81 32.88 -39.30
CA THR A 72 -8.79 31.78 -39.27
C THR A 72 -8.10 30.42 -39.17
N LYS A 73 -6.96 30.24 -39.86
CA LYS A 73 -6.14 29.02 -39.77
C LYS A 73 -5.70 28.73 -38.34
N THR A 74 -5.17 29.73 -37.65
CA THR A 74 -4.72 29.61 -36.25
C THR A 74 -5.88 29.30 -35.32
N LYS A 75 -7.01 30.01 -35.44
CA LYS A 75 -8.20 29.79 -34.61
C LYS A 75 -8.79 28.39 -34.81
N ASN A 76 -8.79 27.88 -36.04
CA ASN A 76 -9.29 26.54 -36.35
C ASN A 76 -8.38 25.42 -35.83
N ALA A 77 -7.07 25.66 -35.71
CA ALA A 77 -6.14 24.68 -35.16
C ALA A 77 -6.24 24.54 -33.62
N VAL A 78 -6.56 25.64 -32.94
CA VAL A 78 -6.66 25.70 -31.48
C VAL A 78 -7.80 24.84 -30.92
N LYS A 79 -8.98 24.90 -31.56
CA LYS A 79 -10.20 24.25 -31.05
C LYS A 79 -10.06 22.72 -30.85
N PRO A 80 -9.60 21.92 -31.84
CA PRO A 80 -9.50 20.47 -31.67
C PRO A 80 -8.45 20.07 -30.63
N VAL A 81 -7.37 20.84 -30.48
CA VAL A 81 -6.34 20.58 -29.47
C VAL A 81 -6.90 20.81 -28.07
N LEU A 82 -7.60 21.92 -27.85
CA LEU A 82 -8.27 22.21 -26.57
C LEU A 82 -9.29 21.12 -26.22
N GLU A 83 -10.14 20.75 -27.18
CA GLU A 83 -11.18 19.74 -26.98
C GLU A 83 -10.59 18.37 -26.65
N LYS A 84 -9.60 17.90 -27.43
CA LYS A 84 -8.88 16.66 -27.14
C LYS A 84 -8.25 16.71 -25.75
N SER A 85 -7.64 17.84 -25.39
CA SER A 85 -7.01 17.94 -24.09
C SER A 85 -8.00 17.83 -22.95
N LEU A 86 -9.11 18.56 -23.01
CA LEU A 86 -10.14 18.51 -21.98
C LEU A 86 -10.72 17.10 -21.83
N VAL A 87 -11.05 16.45 -22.95
CA VAL A 87 -11.63 15.10 -22.93
C VAL A 87 -10.71 14.10 -22.22
N GLU A 88 -9.43 14.04 -22.60
CA GLU A 88 -8.49 13.09 -21.99
C GLU A 88 -8.14 13.45 -20.53
N THR A 89 -8.01 14.75 -20.21
CA THR A 89 -7.75 15.19 -18.83
C THR A 89 -8.91 14.81 -17.91
N PHE A 90 -10.15 15.13 -18.29
CA PHE A 90 -11.32 14.79 -17.47
C PHE A 90 -11.54 13.28 -17.37
N LYS A 91 -11.33 12.53 -18.44
CA LYS A 91 -11.37 11.06 -18.42
C LYS A 91 -10.37 10.45 -17.42
N THR A 92 -9.24 11.11 -17.21
CA THR A 92 -8.17 10.63 -16.33
C THR A 92 -8.35 11.14 -14.89
N TYR A 93 -8.51 12.44 -14.69
CA TYR A 93 -8.57 13.05 -13.35
C TYR A 93 -9.83 12.66 -12.58
N ASN A 94 -10.97 12.45 -13.25
CA ASN A 94 -12.20 11.96 -12.58
C ASN A 94 -12.01 10.60 -11.89
N LYS A 95 -10.96 9.83 -12.22
CA LYS A 95 -10.70 8.53 -11.60
C LYS A 95 -10.10 8.64 -10.20
N PHE A 96 -9.46 9.76 -9.86
CA PHE A 96 -8.68 9.85 -8.62
C PHE A 96 -8.81 11.19 -7.88
N ALA A 97 -9.14 12.28 -8.56
CA ALA A 97 -9.20 13.62 -8.01
C ALA A 97 -10.64 14.13 -7.95
N LYS A 98 -10.94 14.91 -6.90
CA LYS A 98 -12.11 15.79 -6.90
C LYS A 98 -11.81 16.96 -7.83
N LEU A 99 -12.72 17.29 -8.74
CA LEU A 99 -12.54 18.40 -9.69
C LEU A 99 -13.36 19.63 -9.26
N PRO A 100 -12.91 20.85 -9.62
CA PRO A 100 -13.69 22.07 -9.41
C PRO A 100 -15.05 22.04 -10.10
N THR A 101 -16.03 22.78 -9.61
CA THR A 101 -17.37 22.84 -10.23
C THR A 101 -17.39 23.74 -11.46
N VAL A 102 -16.55 24.78 -11.50
CA VAL A 102 -16.47 25.70 -12.66
C VAL A 102 -15.03 26.08 -12.93
N ILE A 103 -14.62 25.99 -14.19
CA ILE A 103 -13.31 26.48 -14.65
C ILE A 103 -13.54 27.39 -15.87
N VAL A 104 -12.88 28.54 -15.86
CA VAL A 104 -12.93 29.54 -16.92
C VAL A 104 -11.57 29.58 -17.61
N ILE A 105 -11.54 29.17 -18.87
CA ILE A 105 -10.35 29.21 -19.73
C ILE A 105 -10.40 30.48 -20.58
N ILE A 106 -9.35 31.29 -20.53
CA ILE A 106 -9.22 32.54 -21.26
C ILE A 106 -8.13 32.40 -22.32
N LEU A 107 -8.51 32.39 -23.59
CA LEU A 107 -7.59 32.42 -24.72
C LEU A 107 -7.11 33.85 -24.95
N THR A 108 -5.80 34.10 -24.81
CA THR A 108 -5.19 35.40 -25.03
C THR A 108 -3.98 35.30 -25.96
N THR A 109 -3.52 36.46 -26.45
CA THR A 109 -2.26 36.60 -27.19
C THR A 109 -1.25 37.40 -26.38
N ASP A 110 -1.48 37.57 -25.08
CA ASP A 110 -0.48 38.17 -24.21
C ASP A 110 0.73 37.22 -24.12
N VAL A 111 1.91 37.82 -24.05
CA VAL A 111 3.18 37.13 -23.90
C VAL A 111 3.54 37.13 -22.43
N ASP A 112 3.77 35.95 -21.87
CA ASP A 112 4.30 35.78 -20.53
C ASP A 112 5.55 34.90 -20.60
N GLY A 113 6.69 35.52 -20.94
CA GLY A 113 7.97 34.83 -21.07
C GLY A 113 7.91 33.53 -21.89
N LEU A 114 8.21 32.41 -21.24
CA LEU A 114 8.15 31.06 -21.81
C LEU A 114 6.87 30.29 -21.41
N THR A 115 5.97 30.92 -20.66
CA THR A 115 4.76 30.31 -20.12
C THR A 115 3.77 29.98 -21.25
N THR A 116 3.25 28.76 -21.22
CA THR A 116 2.27 28.29 -22.22
C THR A 116 0.86 28.62 -21.74
N ALA A 117 0.58 28.30 -20.49
CA ALA A 117 -0.64 28.62 -19.79
C ALA A 117 -0.34 28.86 -18.31
N ALA A 118 -1.25 29.49 -17.58
CA ALA A 118 -1.13 29.68 -16.15
C ALA A 118 -2.48 29.65 -15.45
N THR A 119 -2.51 29.03 -14.28
CA THR A 119 -3.67 28.92 -13.41
C THR A 119 -3.65 29.98 -12.33
N SER A 120 -4.82 30.52 -12.02
CA SER A 120 -5.06 31.29 -10.80
C SER A 120 -6.44 31.01 -10.23
N ASN A 121 -6.60 31.23 -8.93
CA ASN A 121 -7.88 31.14 -8.22
C ASN A 121 -8.27 32.50 -7.63
N PRO A 122 -9.07 33.31 -8.34
CA PRO A 122 -9.52 34.61 -7.83
C PRO A 122 -10.38 34.54 -6.56
N TYR A 123 -11.00 33.41 -6.23
CA TYR A 123 -11.81 33.25 -5.01
C TYR A 123 -11.08 32.57 -3.84
N GLU A 124 -9.81 32.21 -4.02
CA GLU A 124 -9.00 31.41 -3.12
C GLU A 124 -9.72 30.13 -2.63
N LYS A 125 -9.32 28.97 -3.18
CA LYS A 125 -9.85 27.65 -2.81
C LYS A 125 -11.29 27.36 -3.23
N LYS A 126 -11.92 28.26 -3.99
CA LYS A 126 -13.31 28.10 -4.48
C LYS A 126 -13.42 28.32 -5.98
N SER A 127 -14.42 27.69 -6.59
CA SER A 127 -14.77 27.91 -8.00
C SER A 127 -15.45 29.28 -8.19
N PRO A 128 -15.35 29.92 -9.38
CA PRO A 128 -14.65 29.44 -10.56
C PRO A 128 -13.12 29.58 -10.50
N PHE A 129 -12.41 28.64 -11.11
CA PHE A 129 -10.96 28.72 -11.31
C PHE A 129 -10.65 29.36 -12.67
N GLN A 130 -9.51 30.02 -12.79
CA GLN A 130 -9.09 30.67 -14.04
C GLN A 130 -7.87 29.96 -14.62
N ILE A 131 -7.91 29.66 -15.92
CA ILE A 131 -6.72 29.27 -16.69
C ILE A 131 -6.55 30.24 -17.84
N GLN A 132 -5.40 30.90 -17.92
CA GLN A 132 -5.03 31.76 -19.04
C GLN A 132 -4.18 30.96 -20.02
N MET A 133 -4.56 30.93 -21.30
CA MET A 133 -3.79 30.32 -22.38
C MET A 133 -3.09 31.44 -23.16
N TYR A 134 -1.76 31.53 -23.05
CA TYR A 134 -0.99 32.63 -23.63
C TYR A 134 -0.73 32.45 -25.14
N GLN A 135 -0.07 33.44 -25.75
CA GLN A 135 0.29 33.38 -27.17
C GLN A 135 1.04 32.10 -27.53
N ARG A 136 1.93 31.63 -26.63
CA ARG A 136 2.73 30.42 -26.85
C ARG A 136 1.86 29.17 -27.03
N TRP A 137 0.81 29.00 -26.24
CA TRP A 137 -0.13 27.89 -26.40
C TRP A 137 -0.81 27.91 -27.77
N THR A 138 -1.19 29.09 -28.25
CA THR A 138 -1.77 29.25 -29.60
C THR A 138 -0.78 28.80 -30.68
N THR A 139 0.50 29.17 -30.54
CA THR A 139 1.56 28.72 -31.45
C THR A 139 1.75 27.20 -31.37
N GLU A 140 1.88 26.65 -30.17
CA GLU A 140 2.13 25.22 -29.95
C GLU A 140 0.96 24.34 -30.40
N ALA A 141 -0.28 24.80 -30.32
CA ALA A 141 -1.43 24.10 -30.89
C ALA A 141 -1.30 23.87 -32.41
N THR A 142 -0.41 24.59 -33.09
CA THR A 142 -0.09 24.37 -34.52
C THR A 142 1.27 23.74 -34.77
N THR A 143 2.28 24.02 -33.93
CA THR A 143 3.68 23.62 -34.18
C THR A 143 4.17 22.49 -33.29
N ASN A 144 3.55 22.28 -32.12
CA ASN A 144 3.91 21.27 -31.13
C ASN A 144 2.68 20.87 -30.31
N VAL A 145 1.77 20.14 -30.96
CA VAL A 145 0.50 19.72 -30.37
C VAL A 145 0.67 18.96 -29.04
N PRO A 146 1.63 18.02 -28.88
CA PRO A 146 1.86 17.35 -27.60
C PRO A 146 2.04 18.31 -26.42
N ARG A 147 2.83 19.38 -26.60
CA ARG A 147 3.07 20.38 -25.56
C ARG A 147 1.82 21.19 -25.22
N ALA A 148 1.01 21.55 -26.22
CA ALA A 148 -0.25 22.26 -26.01
C ALA A 148 -1.31 21.40 -25.28
N LEU A 149 -1.37 20.09 -25.57
CA LEU A 149 -2.19 19.14 -24.82
C LEU A 149 -1.72 19.04 -23.37
N PHE A 150 -0.41 18.84 -23.18
CA PHE A 150 0.20 18.70 -21.87
C PHE A 150 -0.03 19.92 -20.97
N ALA A 151 0.14 21.14 -21.51
CA ALA A 151 -0.06 22.38 -20.77
C ALA A 151 -1.48 22.51 -20.18
N VAL A 152 -2.51 22.12 -20.93
CA VAL A 152 -3.90 22.20 -20.44
C VAL A 152 -4.14 21.20 -19.30
N ALA A 153 -3.59 19.99 -19.38
CA ALA A 153 -3.66 19.01 -18.29
C ALA A 153 -2.92 19.47 -17.02
N HIS A 154 -1.75 20.09 -17.20
CA HIS A 154 -0.94 20.64 -16.13
C HIS A 154 -1.71 21.72 -15.36
N GLU A 155 -2.24 22.72 -16.07
CA GLU A 155 -3.01 23.81 -15.45
C GLU A 155 -4.32 23.34 -14.81
N LEU A 156 -4.97 22.32 -15.38
CA LEU A 156 -6.14 21.72 -14.74
C LEU A 156 -5.79 21.04 -13.41
N TYR A 157 -4.58 20.48 -13.26
CA TYR A 157 -4.16 19.92 -11.99
C TYR A 157 -3.88 21.01 -10.96
N HIS A 158 -3.33 22.15 -11.37
CA HIS A 158 -3.25 23.32 -10.48
C HIS A 158 -4.64 23.75 -9.99
N CYS A 159 -5.70 23.64 -10.80
CA CYS A 159 -7.06 23.90 -10.31
C CYS A 159 -7.49 22.91 -9.22
N VAL A 160 -7.05 21.65 -9.29
CA VAL A 160 -7.28 20.64 -8.24
C VAL A 160 -6.53 21.01 -6.96
N GLN A 161 -5.24 21.34 -7.09
CA GLN A 161 -4.40 21.77 -5.96
C GLN A 161 -4.93 23.03 -5.28
N ASP A 162 -5.33 24.01 -6.08
CA ASP A 162 -5.77 25.33 -5.62
C ASP A 162 -7.07 25.24 -4.80
N MET A 163 -7.88 24.17 -4.91
CA MET A 163 -9.01 23.92 -3.99
C MET A 163 -8.56 23.75 -2.52
N LYS A 164 -7.31 23.37 -2.28
CA LYS A 164 -6.70 23.25 -0.94
C LYS A 164 -5.67 24.34 -0.68
N MET A 165 -4.84 24.63 -1.69
CA MET A 165 -3.67 25.49 -1.57
C MET A 165 -3.98 26.97 -1.84
N GLY A 166 -5.06 27.29 -2.56
CA GLY A 166 -5.29 28.63 -3.08
C GLY A 166 -4.16 29.03 -4.05
N ASN A 167 -3.86 30.32 -4.16
CA ASN A 167 -2.79 30.81 -5.05
C ASN A 167 -1.37 30.68 -4.45
N ALA A 168 -1.21 29.89 -3.39
CA ALA A 168 0.10 29.69 -2.77
C ALA A 168 1.01 28.86 -3.68
N ARG A 169 2.27 29.27 -3.78
CA ARG A 169 3.28 28.60 -4.60
C ARG A 169 3.99 27.48 -3.86
N ASP A 170 4.32 27.71 -2.59
CA ASP A 170 5.12 26.77 -1.80
C ASP A 170 4.29 25.61 -1.20
N PRO A 171 4.86 24.38 -1.20
CA PRO A 171 6.17 24.02 -1.74
C PRO A 171 6.15 23.85 -3.27
N GLU A 172 7.01 24.57 -4.01
CA GLU A 172 6.96 24.61 -5.48
C GLU A 172 7.22 23.24 -6.13
N TYR A 173 8.15 22.44 -5.59
CA TYR A 173 8.41 21.08 -6.09
C TYR A 173 7.16 20.17 -6.02
N ILE A 174 6.28 20.36 -5.03
CA ILE A 174 4.99 19.66 -4.96
C ILE A 174 4.07 20.24 -6.02
N ARG A 175 3.93 21.57 -6.03
CA ARG A 175 2.99 22.27 -6.89
C ARG A 175 3.24 21.94 -8.37
N ASP A 176 4.42 22.23 -8.87
CA ASP A 176 4.76 22.07 -10.29
C ASP A 176 5.19 20.63 -10.62
N GLY A 177 5.90 19.96 -9.71
CA GLY A 177 6.35 18.59 -9.92
C GLY A 177 5.19 17.60 -10.02
N THR A 178 4.17 17.70 -9.16
CA THR A 178 2.98 16.83 -9.27
C THR A 178 2.06 17.23 -10.42
N ALA A 179 1.91 18.52 -10.72
CA ALA A 179 1.17 18.96 -11.92
C ALA A 179 1.80 18.44 -13.20
N ASN A 180 3.13 18.42 -13.28
CA ASN A 180 3.87 17.84 -14.39
C ASN A 180 3.70 16.31 -14.46
N TYR A 181 3.80 15.61 -13.33
CA TYR A 181 3.53 14.16 -13.26
C TYR A 181 2.10 13.81 -13.71
N PHE A 182 1.07 14.45 -13.17
CA PHE A 182 -0.31 14.14 -13.52
C PHE A 182 -0.66 14.54 -14.97
N ALA A 183 -0.03 15.58 -15.51
CA ALA A 183 -0.13 15.88 -16.94
C ALA A 183 0.49 14.77 -17.82
N ASN A 184 1.61 14.17 -17.38
CA ASN A 184 2.19 12.99 -18.02
C ASN A 184 1.25 11.77 -17.89
N VAL A 185 0.59 11.54 -16.74
CA VAL A 185 -0.44 10.48 -16.60
C VAL A 185 -1.57 10.63 -17.64
N VAL A 186 -1.99 11.86 -17.97
CA VAL A 186 -3.00 12.11 -19.00
C VAL A 186 -2.45 11.85 -20.41
N PHE A 187 -1.22 12.29 -20.66
CA PHE A 187 -0.56 12.21 -21.96
C PHE A 187 0.79 11.46 -21.88
N PRO A 188 0.78 10.16 -21.57
CA PRO A 188 2.01 9.40 -21.28
C PRO A 188 2.96 9.44 -22.47
N ASN A 189 2.43 9.27 -23.68
CA ASN A 189 3.23 9.22 -24.90
C ASN A 189 3.64 10.59 -25.45
N SER A 190 3.20 11.70 -24.83
CA SER A 190 3.61 13.04 -25.28
C SER A 190 5.06 13.34 -24.88
N ASN A 191 5.58 12.66 -23.84
CA ASN A 191 6.97 12.74 -23.38
C ASN A 191 7.48 14.18 -23.29
N THR A 192 6.61 15.12 -22.91
CA THR A 192 6.94 16.56 -22.89
C THR A 192 7.97 16.88 -21.81
N GLU A 193 8.13 15.97 -20.84
CA GLU A 193 9.17 16.02 -19.82
C GLU A 193 10.54 15.51 -20.31
N TRP A 194 10.68 14.96 -21.53
CA TRP A 194 11.94 14.41 -22.05
C TRP A 194 12.80 15.40 -22.86
N PRO A 195 12.27 16.30 -23.72
CA PRO A 195 13.14 17.13 -24.54
C PRO A 195 13.29 18.56 -24.01
N GLY A 196 14.49 18.86 -23.49
CA GLY A 196 15.11 20.19 -23.65
C GLY A 196 15.07 21.12 -22.44
N LYS A 197 15.93 20.81 -21.45
CA LYS A 197 16.75 21.73 -20.64
C LYS A 197 16.11 23.06 -20.19
N LYS A 198 14.89 23.06 -19.67
CA LYS A 198 14.37 24.20 -18.86
C LYS A 198 13.09 23.91 -18.09
N PHE A 199 12.35 22.85 -18.48
CA PHE A 199 11.04 22.50 -17.89
C PHE A 199 10.80 20.98 -17.88
N SER A 200 11.87 20.20 -17.99
CA SER A 200 11.86 18.75 -18.15
C SER A 200 12.43 18.05 -16.91
N GLY A 201 11.90 16.88 -16.55
CA GLY A 201 12.46 15.98 -15.51
C GLY A 201 13.97 15.77 -15.61
N ALA A 202 14.53 15.90 -16.82
CA ALA A 202 15.95 15.86 -17.16
C ALA A 202 16.88 16.81 -16.37
N GLU A 203 16.35 17.89 -15.79
CA GLU A 203 17.16 18.88 -15.05
C GLU A 203 17.21 18.62 -13.54
N TYR A 204 16.69 17.48 -13.09
CA TYR A 204 16.72 17.16 -11.66
C TYR A 204 18.17 17.11 -11.20
N ASP A 205 18.52 17.97 -10.24
CA ASP A 205 19.85 18.02 -9.68
C ASP A 205 19.91 17.15 -8.42
N PRO A 206 20.55 15.97 -8.48
CA PRO A 206 20.65 15.08 -7.32
C PRO A 206 21.44 15.69 -6.16
N ALA A 207 22.23 16.75 -6.39
CA ALA A 207 22.96 17.45 -5.34
C ALA A 207 22.11 18.50 -4.60
N VAL A 208 20.97 18.92 -5.16
CA VAL A 208 20.01 19.83 -4.52
C VAL A 208 18.98 19.01 -3.75
N PRO A 209 18.64 19.39 -2.49
CA PRO A 209 17.60 18.68 -1.76
C PRO A 209 16.27 18.67 -2.53
N LEU A 210 15.54 17.56 -2.50
CA LEU A 210 14.26 17.43 -3.23
C LEU A 210 13.33 18.64 -3.02
N TYR A 211 13.18 19.08 -1.78
CA TYR A 211 12.30 20.18 -1.39
C TYR A 211 12.82 21.58 -1.76
N ALA A 212 14.07 21.69 -2.23
CA ALA A 212 14.72 22.94 -2.61
C ALA A 212 14.71 23.17 -4.14
N HIS A 213 14.06 22.28 -4.90
CA HIS A 213 13.80 22.51 -6.32
C HIS A 213 12.67 23.52 -6.48
N ASP A 214 13.01 24.75 -6.84
CA ASP A 214 12.09 25.88 -7.02
C ASP A 214 12.15 26.46 -8.44
N GLY A 215 11.20 27.34 -8.75
CA GLY A 215 11.05 27.98 -10.04
C GLY A 215 11.00 26.97 -11.19
N GLN A 216 11.89 27.13 -12.16
CA GLN A 216 11.94 26.23 -13.32
C GLN A 216 12.39 24.81 -12.94
N SER A 217 13.20 24.66 -11.89
CA SER A 217 13.70 23.36 -11.43
C SER A 217 12.64 22.53 -10.68
N ALA A 218 11.56 23.17 -10.19
CA ALA A 218 10.45 22.48 -9.54
C ALA A 218 9.75 21.46 -10.47
N TYR A 219 9.67 21.77 -11.76
CA TYR A 219 9.16 20.85 -12.79
C TYR A 219 9.99 19.57 -12.87
N ALA A 220 11.31 19.68 -12.63
CA ALA A 220 12.21 18.55 -12.71
C ALA A 220 12.00 17.55 -11.56
N ALA A 221 11.42 18.00 -10.43
CA ALA A 221 11.01 17.12 -9.34
C ALA A 221 9.90 16.12 -9.75
N SER A 222 9.29 16.27 -10.94
CA SER A 222 8.42 15.24 -11.52
C SER A 222 9.06 13.86 -11.59
N VAL A 223 10.37 13.75 -11.77
CA VAL A 223 11.08 12.45 -11.78
C VAL A 223 10.94 11.68 -10.45
N PHE A 224 10.85 12.40 -9.33
CA PHE A 224 10.56 11.80 -8.03
C PHE A 224 9.14 11.22 -7.99
N PHE A 225 8.17 11.95 -8.55
CA PHE A 225 6.79 11.47 -8.65
C PHE A 225 6.61 10.34 -9.66
N GLN A 226 7.40 10.30 -10.74
CA GLN A 226 7.47 9.16 -11.66
C GLN A 226 7.93 7.90 -10.93
N SER A 227 9.04 7.98 -10.18
CA SER A 227 9.50 6.89 -9.31
C SER A 227 8.44 6.46 -8.30
N MET A 228 7.84 7.41 -7.57
CA MET A 228 6.77 7.09 -6.63
C MET A 228 5.55 6.44 -7.33
N GLY A 229 5.20 6.87 -8.54
CA GLY A 229 4.09 6.34 -9.33
C GLY A 229 4.21 4.86 -9.67
N ASN A 230 5.44 4.33 -9.74
CA ASN A 230 5.70 2.90 -9.92
C ASN A 230 5.29 2.06 -8.69
N HIS A 231 5.18 2.70 -7.53
CA HIS A 231 4.88 2.05 -6.25
C HIS A 231 3.55 2.51 -5.63
N TRP A 232 3.00 3.63 -6.08
CA TRP A 232 1.82 4.30 -5.51
C TRP A 232 0.73 4.44 -6.55
N ASN A 233 -0.52 4.16 -6.15
CA ASN A 233 -1.66 4.46 -7.00
C ASN A 233 -1.94 5.97 -7.06
N LEU A 234 -2.66 6.40 -8.11
CA LEU A 234 -2.95 7.82 -8.37
C LEU A 234 -3.71 8.51 -7.23
N HIS A 235 -4.59 7.80 -6.52
CA HIS A 235 -5.35 8.39 -5.41
C HIS A 235 -4.44 8.70 -4.23
N SER A 236 -3.57 7.75 -3.85
CA SER A 236 -2.59 7.94 -2.78
C SER A 236 -1.59 9.05 -3.12
N MET A 237 -1.15 9.15 -4.39
CA MET A 237 -0.29 10.25 -4.84
C MET A 237 -0.98 11.61 -4.72
N ASN A 238 -2.22 11.70 -5.22
CA ASN A 238 -2.99 12.94 -5.17
C ASN A 238 -3.30 13.37 -3.73
N ASP A 239 -3.71 12.45 -2.87
CA ASP A 239 -3.97 12.73 -1.47
C ASP A 239 -2.70 13.20 -0.75
N TRP A 240 -1.55 12.60 -1.04
CA TRP A 240 -0.29 13.03 -0.46
C TRP A 240 0.07 14.46 -0.90
N ALA A 241 -0.10 14.78 -2.18
CA ALA A 241 0.13 16.13 -2.71
C ALA A 241 -0.81 17.15 -2.04
N LEU A 242 -2.11 16.86 -1.98
CA LEU A 242 -3.14 17.77 -1.43
C LEU A 242 -3.09 17.94 0.09
N ASN A 243 -2.53 16.97 0.81
CA ASN A 243 -2.35 17.05 2.27
C ASN A 243 -1.01 17.72 2.66
N THR A 244 -0.21 18.17 1.69
CA THR A 244 1.01 18.91 1.99
C THR A 244 0.67 20.31 2.53
N PRO A 245 1.20 20.71 3.69
CA PRO A 245 1.01 22.04 4.25
C PRO A 245 1.48 23.14 3.30
N VAL A 246 0.63 24.16 3.17
CA VAL A 246 0.85 25.30 2.30
C VAL A 246 1.86 26.26 2.92
N GLY A 247 2.77 26.81 2.10
CA GLY A 247 3.73 27.82 2.57
C GLY A 247 4.98 27.24 3.23
N PHE A 248 5.12 25.91 3.26
CA PHE A 248 6.31 25.26 3.80
C PHE A 248 7.42 25.27 2.74
N SER A 249 8.58 25.80 3.09
CA SER A 249 9.77 25.80 2.24
C SER A 249 11.04 25.68 3.08
N GLY A 250 12.17 25.35 2.42
CA GLY A 250 13.48 25.25 3.07
C GLY A 250 13.47 24.34 4.31
N THR A 251 13.85 24.89 5.46
CA THR A 251 13.98 24.13 6.72
C THR A 251 12.65 23.59 7.24
N ALA A 252 11.54 24.33 7.07
CA ALA A 252 10.23 23.89 7.53
C ALA A 252 9.76 22.67 6.74
N GLU A 253 9.99 22.69 5.43
CA GLU A 253 9.65 21.55 4.57
C GLU A 253 10.58 20.35 4.83
N ARG A 254 11.88 20.58 5.01
CA ARG A 254 12.82 19.52 5.45
C ARG A 254 12.36 18.84 6.74
N GLN A 255 11.96 19.63 7.74
CA GLN A 255 11.50 19.09 9.01
C GLN A 255 10.23 18.25 8.82
N ARG A 256 9.24 18.79 8.10
CA ARG A 256 8.00 18.06 7.79
C ARG A 256 8.29 16.71 7.14
N LEU A 257 9.13 16.69 6.09
CA LEU A 257 9.51 15.47 5.39
C LEU A 257 10.22 14.45 6.29
N SER A 258 11.01 14.93 7.27
CA SER A 258 11.70 14.07 8.23
C SER A 258 10.75 13.44 9.27
N GLU A 259 9.60 14.08 9.52
CA GLU A 259 8.58 13.61 10.47
C GLU A 259 7.56 12.66 9.81
N LEU A 260 7.53 12.59 8.48
CA LEU A 260 6.71 11.63 7.74
C LEU A 260 7.29 10.21 7.89
N GLY A 261 6.57 9.34 8.61
CA GLY A 261 7.09 8.04 9.06
C GLY A 261 7.73 7.12 8.00
N ASN A 262 7.26 7.17 6.74
CA ASN A 262 7.79 6.33 5.65
C ASN A 262 8.58 7.12 4.59
N PHE A 263 8.69 8.45 4.72
CA PHE A 263 9.23 9.27 3.65
C PHE A 263 10.73 9.04 3.40
N VAL A 264 11.48 8.71 4.46
CA VAL A 264 12.89 8.31 4.35
C VAL A 264 13.04 7.11 3.40
N GLU A 265 12.15 6.12 3.48
CA GLU A 265 12.18 4.94 2.60
C GLU A 265 11.75 5.25 1.18
N THR A 266 10.71 6.09 1.04
CA THR A 266 10.25 6.56 -0.27
C THR A 266 11.37 7.29 -0.99
N PHE A 267 12.04 8.23 -0.32
CA PHE A 267 13.15 8.97 -0.90
C PHE A 267 14.36 8.06 -1.19
N PHE A 268 14.64 7.08 -0.32
CA PHE A 268 15.74 6.16 -0.54
C PHE A 268 15.52 5.23 -1.74
N THR A 269 14.30 4.74 -1.92
CA THR A 269 13.91 3.96 -3.11
C THR A 269 14.11 4.78 -4.38
N PHE A 270 13.63 6.02 -4.38
CA PHE A 270 13.87 6.95 -5.48
C PHE A 270 15.37 7.16 -5.74
N ALA A 271 16.18 7.35 -4.69
CA ALA A 271 17.63 7.53 -4.83
C ALA A 271 18.33 6.31 -5.46
N GLN A 272 17.88 5.09 -5.13
CA GLN A 272 18.39 3.85 -5.72
C GLN A 272 18.05 3.76 -7.20
N GLU A 273 16.80 4.02 -7.57
CA GLU A 273 16.32 3.98 -8.96
C GLU A 273 16.98 5.07 -9.81
N PHE A 274 17.06 6.30 -9.28
CA PHE A 274 17.73 7.40 -9.95
C PHE A 274 19.21 7.10 -10.22
N ALA A 275 19.93 6.56 -9.23
CA ALA A 275 21.34 6.19 -9.37
C ALA A 275 21.58 5.04 -10.37
N LEU A 276 20.55 4.26 -10.70
CA LEU A 276 20.57 3.21 -11.71
C LEU A 276 20.02 3.68 -13.06
N GLN A 277 19.56 4.94 -13.16
CA GLN A 277 18.80 5.45 -14.29
C GLN A 277 17.61 4.53 -14.63
N SER A 278 16.97 3.98 -13.59
CA SER A 278 15.99 2.90 -13.69
C SER A 278 14.53 3.35 -13.54
N ILE A 279 14.26 4.65 -13.67
CA ILE A 279 12.92 5.21 -13.50
C ILE A 279 12.19 5.21 -14.85
N GLU A 280 11.06 4.52 -14.88
CA GLU A 280 10.08 4.57 -15.98
C GLU A 280 9.14 5.77 -15.77
N ASP A 281 8.73 6.39 -16.88
CA ASP A 281 7.63 7.34 -16.86
C ASP A 281 6.26 6.62 -16.91
N THR A 282 5.17 7.39 -16.94
CA THR A 282 3.81 6.78 -16.99
C THR A 282 3.48 6.08 -18.31
N SER A 283 4.32 6.20 -19.33
CA SER A 283 4.22 5.38 -20.56
C SER A 283 4.83 3.99 -20.40
N GLY A 284 5.54 3.73 -19.29
CA GLY A 284 6.30 2.51 -19.05
C GLY A 284 7.65 2.52 -19.77
N VAL A 285 8.12 3.68 -20.23
CA VAL A 285 9.40 3.84 -20.90
C VAL A 285 10.40 4.47 -19.95
N MET A 286 11.60 3.90 -19.93
CA MET A 286 12.74 4.41 -19.19
C MET A 286 13.03 5.86 -19.56
N ILE A 287 13.10 6.77 -18.59
CA ILE A 287 13.39 8.19 -18.84
C ILE A 287 14.85 8.32 -19.28
N PRO A 288 15.14 8.60 -20.57
CA PRO A 288 16.50 8.52 -21.11
C PRO A 288 17.38 9.70 -20.68
N THR A 289 16.79 10.72 -20.05
CA THR A 289 17.45 11.97 -19.68
C THR A 289 17.90 12.05 -18.23
N ILE A 290 17.77 10.97 -17.45
CA ILE A 290 18.25 10.95 -16.06
C ILE A 290 19.78 11.05 -16.07
N PRO A 291 20.39 12.07 -15.43
CA PRO A 291 21.85 12.23 -15.43
C PRO A 291 22.52 11.10 -14.64
N GLU A 292 23.65 10.61 -15.16
CA GLU A 292 24.52 9.72 -14.39
C GLU A 292 25.14 10.48 -13.21
N ILE A 293 25.16 9.88 -12.03
CA ILE A 293 25.80 10.46 -10.85
C ILE A 293 27.25 9.98 -10.79
N PRO A 294 28.25 10.83 -11.08
CA PRO A 294 29.65 10.43 -11.00
C PRO A 294 30.00 10.05 -9.55
N PRO A 295 30.50 8.83 -9.29
CA PRO A 295 30.82 8.40 -7.95
C PRO A 295 31.96 9.23 -7.34
N LYS A 296 31.73 9.79 -6.14
CA LYS A 296 32.75 10.52 -5.37
C LYS A 296 33.76 9.53 -4.78
N PRO A 297 35.07 9.60 -5.10
CA PRO A 297 36.05 8.69 -4.54
C PRO A 297 36.21 8.92 -3.04
N VAL A 298 36.27 7.84 -2.26
CA VAL A 298 36.48 7.90 -0.81
C VAL A 298 37.65 7.00 -0.43
N SER A 299 38.64 7.59 0.22
CA SER A 299 39.82 6.89 0.72
C SER A 299 39.55 6.29 2.09
N ILE A 300 39.93 5.02 2.26
CA ILE A 300 39.86 4.33 3.55
C ILE A 300 41.07 4.76 4.39
N LYS A 301 40.81 5.32 5.57
CA LYS A 301 41.84 5.62 6.56
C LYS A 301 42.10 4.37 7.39
N MET A 302 43.23 3.70 7.16
CA MET A 302 43.63 2.52 7.92
C MET A 302 43.98 2.87 9.37
N SER A 303 43.64 2.00 10.32
CA SER A 303 44.08 2.11 11.71
C SER A 303 45.59 1.91 11.83
N THR A 304 46.24 2.50 12.83
CA THR A 304 47.70 2.46 13.03
C THR A 304 48.22 1.04 13.34
N GLY A 305 49.27 0.61 12.62
CA GLY A 305 49.95 -0.69 12.79
C GLY A 305 50.42 -1.28 11.45
N ALA A 306 51.60 -1.92 11.43
CA ALA A 306 52.29 -2.37 10.20
C ALA A 306 51.55 -3.45 9.37
N ALA A 307 50.41 -3.97 9.87
CA ALA A 307 49.59 -5.01 9.23
C ALA A 307 48.07 -4.76 9.35
N SER A 308 47.65 -3.50 9.48
CA SER A 308 46.24 -3.16 9.76
C SER A 308 45.28 -3.55 8.60
N THR A 309 44.33 -4.42 8.91
CA THR A 309 43.23 -4.88 8.04
C THR A 309 41.90 -4.18 8.37
N THR A 310 41.95 -3.08 9.11
CA THR A 310 40.75 -2.32 9.48
C THR A 310 40.98 -0.86 9.16
N GLY A 311 40.00 -0.27 8.47
CA GLY A 311 40.04 1.14 8.12
C GLY A 311 38.64 1.71 8.04
N THR A 312 38.53 3.02 8.23
CA THR A 312 37.25 3.72 8.25
C THR A 312 37.18 4.74 7.12
N ALA A 313 35.98 4.91 6.59
CA ALA A 313 35.65 5.91 5.59
C ALA A 313 34.37 6.63 6.07
N THR A 314 34.42 7.94 6.20
CA THR A 314 33.26 8.75 6.58
C THR A 314 32.59 9.26 5.31
N LEU A 315 31.32 8.93 5.14
CA LEU A 315 30.48 9.42 4.05
C LEU A 315 29.62 10.56 4.57
N THR A 316 29.63 11.71 3.89
CA THR A 316 28.83 12.87 4.28
C THR A 316 27.83 13.19 3.18
N THR A 317 26.56 13.24 3.55
CA THR A 317 25.44 13.57 2.64
C THR A 317 24.62 14.71 3.23
N THR A 318 23.90 15.40 2.35
CA THR A 318 22.88 16.37 2.75
C THR A 318 21.53 15.65 2.79
N PRO A 319 20.65 15.92 3.77
CA PRO A 319 19.32 15.30 3.80
C PRO A 319 18.56 15.54 2.50
N PHE A 320 17.92 14.48 2.00
CA PHE A 320 17.14 14.50 0.77
C PHE A 320 17.92 14.88 -0.50
N THR A 321 19.24 14.63 -0.53
CA THR A 321 20.06 14.61 -1.75
C THR A 321 20.51 13.19 -2.08
N ILE A 322 20.93 12.97 -3.32
CA ILE A 322 21.44 11.69 -3.80
C ILE A 322 22.95 11.82 -3.99
N SER A 323 23.72 10.92 -3.38
CA SER A 323 25.17 10.88 -3.52
C SER A 323 25.65 9.44 -3.67
N VAL A 324 26.44 9.19 -4.72
CA VAL A 324 27.10 7.91 -4.95
C VAL A 324 28.57 8.06 -4.58
N PHE A 325 29.07 7.13 -3.76
CA PHE A 325 30.47 7.09 -3.34
C PHE A 325 31.15 5.86 -3.91
N LYS A 326 32.44 5.99 -4.25
CA LYS A 326 33.28 4.89 -4.72
C LYS A 326 34.40 4.63 -3.72
N ILE A 327 34.33 3.47 -3.08
CA ILE A 327 35.39 2.95 -2.21
C ILE A 327 36.17 1.91 -3.00
N THR A 328 37.51 2.02 -3.00
CA THR A 328 38.39 1.06 -3.67
C THR A 328 39.18 0.29 -2.61
N VAL A 329 39.03 -1.03 -2.61
CA VAL A 329 39.76 -1.95 -1.71
C VAL A 329 40.80 -2.70 -2.54
N LYS A 330 42.06 -2.77 -2.08
CA LYS A 330 43.10 -3.51 -2.79
C LYS A 330 42.94 -5.01 -2.58
N THR A 331 43.36 -5.81 -3.57
CA THR A 331 43.39 -7.28 -3.45
C THR A 331 44.16 -7.71 -2.19
N GLY A 332 43.57 -8.61 -1.41
CA GLY A 332 44.14 -9.10 -0.14
C GLY A 332 43.89 -8.20 1.08
N GLN A 333 43.29 -7.02 0.92
CA GLN A 333 42.84 -6.20 2.05
C GLN A 333 41.42 -6.59 2.46
N THR A 334 41.26 -6.99 3.71
CA THR A 334 39.95 -6.97 4.38
C THR A 334 39.70 -5.55 4.85
N VAL A 335 38.50 -5.01 4.63
CA VAL A 335 38.09 -3.69 5.13
C VAL A 335 36.67 -3.83 5.67
N SER A 336 36.49 -3.56 6.95
CA SER A 336 35.16 -3.54 7.56
C SER A 336 34.52 -2.16 7.36
N ILE A 337 33.45 -2.11 6.56
CA ILE A 337 32.65 -0.90 6.35
C ILE A 337 31.49 -0.94 7.35
N TYR A 338 31.40 0.07 8.20
CA TYR A 338 30.32 0.21 9.17
C TYR A 338 29.50 1.45 8.80
N SER A 339 28.18 1.33 8.90
CA SER A 339 27.24 2.44 8.72
C SER A 339 26.67 2.81 10.09
N SER A 340 26.74 4.09 10.46
CA SER A 340 26.05 4.62 11.65
C SER A 340 24.64 5.11 11.30
N ALA A 341 23.99 4.47 10.32
CA ALA A 341 22.66 4.88 9.86
C ALA A 341 21.65 4.69 10.99
N ASN A 342 21.09 5.80 11.46
CA ASN A 342 19.97 5.80 12.40
C ASN A 342 18.63 5.69 11.65
N ASN A 343 17.51 5.79 12.38
CA ASN A 343 16.17 5.71 11.79
C ASN A 343 15.91 6.74 10.65
N TYR A 344 16.69 7.81 10.57
CA TYR A 344 16.60 8.88 9.56
C TYR A 344 17.59 8.74 8.41
N GLN A 345 18.42 7.70 8.40
CA GLN A 345 19.44 7.48 7.38
C GLN A 345 19.29 6.10 6.76
N ARG A 346 19.49 6.01 5.45
CA ARG A 346 19.51 4.76 4.71
C ARG A 346 20.75 4.71 3.84
N VAL A 347 21.38 3.55 3.79
CA VAL A 347 22.63 3.33 3.04
C VAL A 347 22.55 1.94 2.43
N ALA A 348 22.92 1.85 1.16
CA ALA A 348 23.08 0.58 0.47
C ALA A 348 24.39 0.61 -0.31
N TYR A 349 24.87 -0.58 -0.68
CA TYR A 349 26.07 -0.74 -1.47
C TYR A 349 25.83 -1.70 -2.64
N ARG A 350 26.62 -1.56 -3.70
CA ARG A 350 26.64 -2.48 -4.83
C ARG A 350 28.04 -2.61 -5.38
N LYS A 351 28.33 -3.74 -6.03
CA LYS A 351 29.57 -3.88 -6.80
C LYS A 351 29.43 -3.14 -8.14
N PRO A 352 30.53 -2.64 -8.73
CA PRO A 352 30.50 -2.10 -10.08
C PRO A 352 29.86 -3.10 -11.06
N GLY A 353 28.93 -2.62 -11.89
CA GLY A 353 28.24 -3.44 -12.89
C GLY A 353 27.05 -4.26 -12.38
N VAL A 354 26.83 -4.35 -11.06
CA VAL A 354 25.63 -5.00 -10.49
C VAL A 354 24.49 -3.98 -10.44
N LYS A 355 23.28 -4.40 -10.86
CA LYS A 355 22.09 -3.53 -10.87
C LYS A 355 21.37 -3.49 -9.53
N ASP A 356 21.57 -4.48 -8.67
CA ASP A 356 20.90 -4.54 -7.37
C ASP A 356 21.72 -3.85 -6.28
N TRP A 357 21.02 -3.05 -5.47
CA TRP A 357 21.55 -2.49 -4.23
C TRP A 357 21.36 -3.49 -3.08
N VAL A 358 22.37 -3.62 -2.23
CA VAL A 358 22.32 -4.40 -1.00
C VAL A 358 22.29 -3.44 0.18
N ASP A 359 21.27 -3.54 1.01
CA ASP A 359 21.14 -2.68 2.19
C ASP A 359 22.32 -2.90 3.15
N MET A 360 22.85 -1.79 3.69
CA MET A 360 23.79 -1.87 4.80
C MET A 360 23.04 -2.37 6.05
N PRO A 361 23.61 -3.30 6.82
CA PRO A 361 23.04 -3.70 8.09
C PRO A 361 22.82 -2.47 8.98
N THR A 362 21.60 -2.28 9.46
CA THR A 362 21.28 -1.31 10.50
C THR A 362 21.48 -1.96 11.87
N ASP A 363 21.91 -1.17 12.85
CA ASP A 363 22.20 -1.56 14.24
C ASP A 363 20.99 -2.15 15.02
N THR A 364 19.92 -2.59 14.36
CA THR A 364 18.73 -3.19 14.99
C THR A 364 18.59 -4.69 14.75
N THR A 365 19.43 -5.31 13.92
CA THR A 365 19.46 -6.79 13.69
C THR A 365 20.47 -7.52 14.61
N LEU A 366 20.80 -6.89 15.74
CA LEU A 366 22.04 -7.10 16.47
C LEU A 366 22.08 -8.29 17.45
N ASN A 367 21.05 -9.13 17.59
CA ASN A 367 21.17 -10.27 18.53
C ASN A 367 22.12 -11.37 18.01
N ASN A 368 22.08 -11.67 16.71
CA ASN A 368 22.87 -12.72 16.08
C ASN A 368 24.06 -12.17 15.27
N THR A 369 23.98 -10.91 14.83
CA THR A 369 25.01 -10.26 14.00
C THR A 369 26.14 -9.64 14.84
N VAL A 370 25.84 -9.05 16.01
CA VAL A 370 26.88 -8.47 16.92
C VAL A 370 27.86 -9.54 17.36
N SER A 371 27.33 -10.70 17.72
CA SER A 371 28.15 -11.81 18.18
C SER A 371 28.94 -12.44 17.01
N GLY A 372 28.48 -12.31 15.76
CA GLY A 372 29.23 -12.73 14.56
C GLY A 372 30.37 -11.79 14.20
N ILE A 373 30.10 -10.49 14.27
CA ILE A 373 31.09 -9.44 14.01
C ILE A 373 32.16 -9.41 15.11
N LEU A 374 31.81 -9.60 16.39
CA LEU A 374 32.78 -9.66 17.48
C LEU A 374 33.72 -10.87 17.39
N VAL A 375 33.21 -12.03 16.95
CA VAL A 375 34.02 -13.25 16.73
C VAL A 375 34.92 -13.11 15.50
N LEU A 376 34.44 -12.45 14.43
CA LEU A 376 35.27 -12.12 13.26
C LEU A 376 36.35 -11.07 13.58
N LYS A 377 36.08 -10.14 14.51
CA LYS A 377 37.01 -9.08 14.93
C LYS A 377 38.12 -9.60 15.85
N ASN A 378 37.79 -10.46 16.82
CA ASN A 378 38.70 -10.83 17.91
C ASN A 378 39.21 -12.28 17.83
N GLY A 379 38.78 -13.06 16.83
CA GLY A 379 38.95 -14.52 16.81
C GLY A 379 38.00 -15.21 17.80
N TYR A 380 37.91 -16.54 17.73
CA TYR A 380 37.17 -17.33 18.70
C TYR A 380 37.76 -17.12 20.10
N PRO A 381 36.99 -16.59 21.08
CA PRO A 381 37.47 -16.53 22.46
C PRO A 381 37.79 -17.94 22.94
N ASN A 382 38.94 -18.13 23.58
CA ASN A 382 39.26 -19.41 24.21
C ASN A 382 38.12 -19.79 25.18
N PRO A 383 37.67 -21.06 25.22
CA PRO A 383 36.57 -21.51 26.08
C PRO A 383 36.77 -21.23 27.58
N GLY A 384 38.01 -20.91 28.01
CA GLY A 384 38.37 -20.56 29.38
C GLY A 384 38.47 -19.06 29.70
N THR A 385 38.11 -18.16 28.77
CA THR A 385 38.13 -16.71 29.02
C THR A 385 36.81 -16.23 29.64
N SER A 386 36.86 -15.31 30.59
CA SER A 386 35.64 -14.76 31.21
C SER A 386 34.74 -14.07 30.17
N PRO A 387 33.42 -14.29 30.20
CA PRO A 387 32.49 -13.73 29.23
C PRO A 387 32.38 -12.21 29.37
N SER A 388 32.32 -11.48 28.25
CA SER A 388 32.07 -10.04 28.26
C SER A 388 30.64 -9.72 28.73
N THR A 389 30.41 -8.50 29.22
CA THR A 389 29.08 -8.04 29.64
C THR A 389 28.04 -8.17 28.52
N GLY A 390 28.43 -7.91 27.27
CA GLY A 390 27.55 -8.10 26.10
C GLY A 390 27.23 -9.57 25.82
N CYS A 391 28.18 -10.47 26.03
CA CYS A 391 27.98 -11.92 25.92
C CYS A 391 27.00 -12.43 27.00
N LEU A 392 27.15 -11.94 28.23
CA LEU A 392 26.24 -12.25 29.35
C LEU A 392 24.82 -11.73 29.09
N ALA A 393 24.68 -10.49 28.63
CA ALA A 393 23.39 -9.91 28.30
C ALA A 393 22.70 -10.69 27.17
N ASN A 394 23.43 -11.05 26.11
CA ASN A 394 22.89 -11.86 25.00
C ASN A 394 22.43 -13.24 25.49
N ALA A 395 23.26 -13.93 26.28
CA ALA A 395 22.93 -15.23 26.84
C ALA A 395 21.69 -15.19 27.74
N TRP A 396 21.57 -14.14 28.57
CA TRP A 396 20.43 -13.94 29.47
C TRP A 396 19.15 -13.64 28.69
N VAL A 397 19.19 -12.73 27.70
CA VAL A 397 18.03 -12.41 26.85
C VAL A 397 17.58 -13.64 26.06
N GLY A 398 18.54 -14.40 25.50
CA GLY A 398 18.27 -15.65 24.80
C GLY A 398 17.59 -16.67 25.70
N GLN A 399 18.12 -16.90 26.90
CA GLN A 399 17.54 -17.83 27.88
C GLN A 399 16.13 -17.42 28.31
N PHE A 400 15.94 -16.14 28.64
CA PHE A 400 14.67 -15.58 29.09
C PHE A 400 13.57 -15.69 28.02
N SER A 401 13.86 -15.21 26.81
CA SER A 401 12.88 -15.10 25.73
C SER A 401 12.47 -16.46 25.17
N VAL A 402 13.43 -17.36 24.94
CA VAL A 402 13.17 -18.67 24.37
C VAL A 402 12.31 -19.52 25.33
N GLN A 403 12.62 -19.49 26.62
CA GLN A 403 11.85 -20.22 27.62
C GLN A 403 10.44 -19.64 27.76
N ALA A 404 10.29 -18.31 27.74
CA ALA A 404 8.97 -17.68 27.77
C ALA A 404 8.10 -18.09 26.57
N ILE A 405 8.70 -18.21 25.37
CA ILE A 405 7.98 -18.67 24.18
C ILE A 405 7.49 -20.10 24.36
N ASP A 406 8.33 -21.02 24.84
CA ASP A 406 7.95 -22.42 25.03
C ASP A 406 6.71 -22.56 25.95
N PHE A 407 6.69 -21.82 27.07
CA PHE A 407 5.53 -21.85 27.97
C PHE A 407 4.29 -21.17 27.38
N ASN A 408 4.45 -20.14 26.55
CA ASN A 408 3.34 -19.55 25.79
C ASN A 408 2.72 -20.57 24.82
N ILE A 409 3.54 -21.38 24.15
CA ILE A 409 3.06 -22.47 23.26
C ILE A 409 2.22 -23.48 24.04
N LEU A 410 2.68 -23.88 25.24
CA LEU A 410 1.92 -24.78 26.10
C LEU A 410 0.58 -24.17 26.54
N ILE A 411 0.59 -22.91 26.99
CA ILE A 411 -0.60 -22.22 27.46
C ILE A 411 -1.64 -22.04 26.35
N ILE A 412 -1.20 -21.70 25.14
CA ILE A 412 -2.08 -21.65 23.96
C ILE A 412 -2.69 -23.03 23.71
N SER A 413 -1.88 -24.08 23.74
CA SER A 413 -2.34 -25.47 23.53
C SER A 413 -3.40 -25.90 24.55
N ILE A 414 -3.18 -25.60 25.84
CA ILE A 414 -4.13 -25.87 26.92
C ILE A 414 -5.41 -25.04 26.75
N SER A 415 -5.28 -23.76 26.37
CA SER A 415 -6.42 -22.87 26.16
C SER A 415 -7.31 -23.38 25.02
N VAL A 416 -6.71 -23.84 23.92
CA VAL A 416 -7.42 -24.47 22.80
C VAL A 416 -8.10 -25.76 23.25
N PHE A 417 -7.41 -26.60 24.03
CA PHE A 417 -8.00 -27.82 24.57
C PHE A 417 -9.23 -27.55 25.44
N LEU A 418 -9.15 -26.57 26.35
CA LEU A 418 -10.27 -26.16 27.20
C LEU A 418 -11.43 -25.59 26.39
N ALA A 419 -11.13 -24.79 25.36
CA ALA A 419 -12.13 -24.25 24.43
C ALA A 419 -12.91 -25.36 23.70
N VAL A 420 -12.21 -26.43 23.29
CA VAL A 420 -12.81 -27.60 22.64
C VAL A 420 -13.59 -28.50 23.62
N GLN A 421 -13.21 -28.50 24.90
CA GLN A 421 -13.88 -29.29 25.94
C GLN A 421 -15.16 -28.62 26.47
N ARG A 422 -15.13 -27.30 26.70
CA ARG A 422 -16.23 -26.54 27.30
C ARG A 422 -16.32 -25.16 26.63
N GLN A 423 -17.25 -25.00 25.68
CA GLN A 423 -17.49 -23.71 25.01
C GLN A 423 -17.86 -22.58 26.00
N GLN A 424 -18.47 -22.91 27.14
CA GLN A 424 -18.83 -21.94 28.19
C GLN A 424 -17.62 -21.37 28.96
N PHE A 425 -16.46 -22.04 28.95
CA PHE A 425 -15.31 -21.65 29.78
C PHE A 425 -14.64 -20.34 29.30
N LEU A 426 -14.74 -20.04 28.00
CA LEU A 426 -14.23 -18.78 27.43
C LEU A 426 -15.23 -17.62 27.54
N SER A 427 -16.51 -17.90 27.77
CA SER A 427 -17.57 -16.89 27.91
C SER A 427 -17.54 -16.22 29.29
N ASP A 428 -17.16 -16.96 30.34
CA ASP A 428 -17.24 -16.50 31.74
C ASP A 428 -15.87 -16.14 32.35
N SER A 429 -14.82 -15.98 31.53
CA SER A 429 -13.47 -15.72 32.03
C SER A 429 -13.31 -14.32 32.64
N SER A 430 -13.06 -14.26 33.94
CA SER A 430 -12.76 -13.01 34.67
C SER A 430 -11.45 -12.36 34.18
N ARG A 431 -11.37 -11.03 34.21
CA ARG A 431 -10.16 -10.24 33.85
C ARG A 431 -8.93 -10.67 34.65
N THR A 432 -9.12 -11.12 35.90
CA THR A 432 -8.06 -11.63 36.76
C THR A 432 -7.47 -12.93 36.20
N MET A 433 -8.30 -13.82 35.68
CA MET A 433 -7.85 -15.08 35.07
C MET A 433 -7.05 -14.83 33.80
N THR A 434 -7.49 -13.89 32.96
CA THR A 434 -6.73 -13.46 31.77
C THR A 434 -5.37 -12.86 32.16
N GLY A 435 -5.31 -12.03 33.20
CA GLY A 435 -4.06 -11.46 33.71
C GLY A 435 -3.08 -12.53 34.18
N ILE A 436 -3.57 -13.55 34.92
CA ILE A 436 -2.76 -14.68 35.38
C ILE A 436 -2.19 -15.46 34.19
N VAL A 437 -3.03 -15.80 33.20
CA VAL A 437 -2.60 -16.56 32.01
C VAL A 437 -1.52 -15.82 31.21
N CYS A 438 -1.56 -14.50 31.14
CA CYS A 438 -0.54 -13.69 30.44
C CYS A 438 0.79 -13.58 31.20
N ILE A 439 0.78 -13.64 32.53
CA ILE A 439 1.97 -13.48 33.37
C ILE A 439 2.69 -14.82 33.58
N LEU A 440 1.94 -15.90 33.74
CA LEU A 440 2.47 -17.25 34.02
C LEU A 440 3.62 -17.70 33.10
N PRO A 441 3.59 -17.53 31.76
CA PRO A 441 4.66 -18.05 30.91
C PRO A 441 6.01 -17.32 31.07
N TRP A 442 6.03 -16.13 31.67
CA TRP A 442 7.27 -15.38 31.91
C TRP A 442 8.03 -15.84 33.15
N ILE A 443 7.35 -16.50 34.10
CA ILE A 443 7.93 -16.91 35.38
C ILE A 443 9.09 -17.92 35.17
N PRO A 444 8.92 -19.02 34.41
CA PRO A 444 10.01 -19.97 34.21
C PRO A 444 11.21 -19.38 33.47
N GLY A 445 10.96 -18.52 32.47
CA GLY A 445 12.03 -17.83 31.74
C GLY A 445 12.83 -16.88 32.61
N THR A 446 12.15 -16.17 33.53
CA THR A 446 12.80 -15.31 34.52
C THR A 446 13.65 -16.12 35.49
N ILE A 447 13.10 -17.18 36.07
CA ILE A 447 13.82 -18.00 37.05
C ILE A 447 15.04 -18.66 36.42
N THR A 448 14.88 -19.33 35.27
CA THR A 448 15.98 -20.05 34.61
C THR A 448 17.06 -19.10 34.10
N SER A 449 16.70 -17.89 33.62
CA SER A 449 17.68 -16.92 33.16
C SER A 449 18.53 -16.35 34.29
N PHE A 450 17.93 -16.07 35.45
CA PHE A 450 18.65 -15.62 36.65
C PHE A 450 19.45 -16.73 37.32
N ILE A 451 18.98 -17.98 37.30
CA ILE A 451 19.79 -19.13 37.78
C ILE A 451 21.05 -19.27 36.93
N GLY A 452 20.94 -19.18 35.60
CA GLY A 452 22.11 -19.23 34.71
C GLY A 452 23.09 -18.07 34.94
N LEU A 453 22.57 -16.89 35.29
CA LEU A 453 23.38 -15.72 35.63
C LEU A 453 24.07 -15.90 36.99
N GLY A 454 23.33 -16.33 38.01
CA GLY A 454 23.83 -16.51 39.38
C GLY A 454 24.86 -17.63 39.51
N LEU A 455 24.74 -18.68 38.69
CA LEU A 455 25.72 -19.77 38.63
C LEU A 455 26.93 -19.46 37.72
N SER A 456 26.96 -18.29 37.06
CA SER A 456 28.05 -17.87 36.15
C SER A 456 28.37 -18.89 35.04
N ILE A 457 27.35 -19.57 34.51
CA ILE A 457 27.50 -20.66 33.52
C ILE A 457 27.35 -20.18 32.06
N TYR A 458 27.11 -18.89 31.85
CA TYR A 458 26.99 -18.30 30.52
C TYR A 458 28.36 -18.02 29.90
N GLY A 459 28.51 -18.33 28.62
CA GLY A 459 29.72 -18.09 27.86
C GLY A 459 29.57 -18.47 26.39
N PRO A 460 30.66 -18.46 25.62
CA PRO A 460 30.62 -18.86 24.22
C PRO A 460 30.33 -20.36 24.08
N VAL A 461 29.47 -20.73 23.13
CA VAL A 461 28.95 -22.10 23.01
C VAL A 461 29.29 -22.78 21.68
N SER A 462 29.14 -22.06 20.57
CA SER A 462 29.47 -22.53 19.21
C SER A 462 29.29 -21.36 18.25
N GLY A 463 30.24 -21.10 17.34
CA GLY A 463 30.10 -19.99 16.39
C GLY A 463 29.97 -18.62 17.07
N ASN A 464 28.94 -17.87 16.66
CA ASN A 464 28.73 -16.46 16.92
C ASN A 464 27.67 -16.16 18.00
N TRP A 465 27.57 -16.92 19.08
CA TRP A 465 26.58 -16.61 20.12
C TRP A 465 26.99 -17.10 21.51
N CYS A 466 26.41 -16.47 22.53
CA CYS A 466 26.66 -16.76 23.93
C CYS A 466 25.44 -17.39 24.58
N TRP A 467 25.66 -18.44 25.37
CA TRP A 467 24.63 -19.16 26.11
C TRP A 467 25.25 -20.05 27.20
N ILE A 468 24.49 -20.96 27.82
CA ILE A 468 25.02 -21.88 28.84
C ILE A 468 26.16 -22.70 28.21
N GLN A 469 27.38 -22.72 28.77
CA GLN A 469 28.55 -23.40 28.18
C GLN A 469 28.38 -24.91 28.00
N SER A 470 29.11 -25.51 27.04
CA SER A 470 28.94 -26.92 26.64
C SER A 470 29.39 -27.90 27.70
N GLN A 471 30.36 -27.49 28.53
CA GLN A 471 30.81 -28.21 29.70
C GLN A 471 29.72 -28.43 30.76
N HIS A 472 28.63 -27.65 30.73
CA HIS A 472 27.50 -27.76 31.67
C HIS A 472 26.28 -28.43 31.03
N LEU A 473 26.47 -29.58 30.38
CA LEU A 473 25.42 -30.30 29.65
C LEU A 473 24.18 -30.58 30.52
N GLY A 474 24.36 -31.03 31.77
CA GLY A 474 23.26 -31.28 32.69
C GLY A 474 22.40 -30.04 32.97
N LEU A 475 23.04 -28.86 33.09
CA LEU A 475 22.34 -27.59 33.29
C LEU A 475 21.65 -27.09 32.01
N ARG A 476 22.22 -27.34 30.82
CA ARG A 476 21.53 -27.04 29.55
C ARG A 476 20.21 -27.80 29.42
N TYR A 477 20.23 -29.07 29.78
CA TYR A 477 19.04 -29.90 29.76
C TYR A 477 18.08 -29.53 30.90
N GLY A 478 18.56 -29.37 32.14
CA GLY A 478 17.73 -29.05 33.30
C GLY A 478 17.08 -27.66 33.25
N LEU A 479 17.77 -26.65 32.70
CA LEU A 479 17.28 -25.27 32.65
C LEU A 479 16.54 -24.93 31.35
N THR A 480 16.70 -25.73 30.28
CA THR A 480 16.13 -25.39 28.96
C THR A 480 15.58 -26.59 28.20
N HIS A 481 16.44 -27.51 27.75
CA HIS A 481 16.03 -28.50 26.75
C HIS A 481 14.99 -29.50 27.26
N ALA A 482 15.09 -29.94 28.52
CA ALA A 482 14.13 -30.89 29.10
C ALA A 482 12.72 -30.30 29.18
N TRP A 483 12.60 -29.03 29.58
CA TRP A 483 11.33 -28.30 29.57
C TRP A 483 10.75 -28.20 28.17
N ARG A 484 11.56 -27.84 27.17
CA ARG A 484 11.12 -27.76 25.77
C ARG A 484 10.62 -29.11 25.25
N ILE A 485 11.37 -30.19 25.49
CA ILE A 485 10.98 -31.54 25.07
C ILE A 485 9.66 -31.94 25.73
N ALA A 486 9.51 -31.71 27.04
CA ALA A 486 8.28 -32.01 27.76
C ALA A 486 7.08 -31.22 27.20
N ILE A 487 7.28 -29.93 26.91
CA ILE A 487 6.26 -29.06 26.30
C ILE A 487 5.88 -29.57 24.90
N PHE A 488 6.85 -29.94 24.08
CA PHE A 488 6.57 -30.47 22.74
C PHE A 488 5.74 -31.76 22.81
N LEU A 489 6.11 -32.69 23.69
CA LEU A 489 5.36 -33.92 23.89
C LEU A 489 3.94 -33.64 24.41
N ALA A 490 3.79 -32.71 25.37
CA ALA A 490 2.49 -32.31 25.90
C ALA A 490 1.61 -31.67 24.81
N THR A 491 2.16 -30.73 24.04
CA THR A 491 1.44 -30.07 22.94
C THR A 491 1.02 -31.06 21.85
N VAL A 492 1.93 -31.94 21.40
CA VAL A 492 1.60 -32.99 20.42
C VAL A 492 0.50 -33.90 20.95
N SER A 493 0.56 -34.29 22.23
CA SER A 493 -0.46 -35.13 22.86
C SER A 493 -1.82 -34.43 22.92
N ILE A 494 -1.86 -33.14 23.30
CA ILE A 494 -3.07 -32.31 23.33
C ILE A 494 -3.70 -32.22 21.94
N TYR A 495 -2.92 -31.88 20.92
CA TYR A 495 -3.43 -31.73 19.56
C TYR A 495 -3.85 -33.07 18.93
N THR A 496 -3.14 -34.15 19.23
CA THR A 496 -3.53 -35.51 18.82
C THR A 496 -4.87 -35.90 19.44
N PHE A 497 -5.06 -35.60 20.74
CA PHE A 497 -6.33 -35.83 21.42
C PHE A 497 -7.47 -35.00 20.81
N ILE A 498 -7.24 -33.70 20.57
CA ILE A 498 -8.22 -32.81 19.93
C ILE A 498 -8.61 -33.37 18.55
N TYR A 499 -7.62 -33.79 17.75
CA TYR A 499 -7.85 -34.38 16.44
C TYR A 499 -8.69 -35.67 16.52
N ILE A 500 -8.37 -36.58 17.45
CA ILE A 500 -9.13 -37.83 17.66
C ILE A 500 -10.56 -37.50 18.11
N LYS A 501 -10.75 -36.57 19.05
CA LYS A 501 -12.06 -36.17 19.57
C LYS A 501 -12.93 -35.56 18.46
N LEU A 502 -12.36 -34.64 17.68
CA LEU A 502 -13.03 -34.04 16.53
C LEU A 502 -13.40 -35.11 15.50
N ARG A 503 -12.45 -35.96 15.09
CA ARG A 503 -12.71 -37.04 14.12
C ARG A 503 -13.80 -38.01 14.58
N ARG A 504 -13.86 -38.35 15.87
CA ARG A 504 -14.93 -39.18 16.45
C ARG A 504 -16.29 -38.48 16.41
N LEU A 505 -16.35 -37.17 16.67
CA LEU A 505 -17.59 -36.38 16.56
C LEU A 505 -18.10 -36.30 15.13
N PHE A 506 -17.23 -36.05 14.15
CA PHE A 506 -17.60 -36.06 12.72
C PHE A 506 -18.01 -37.45 12.22
N SER A 507 -17.35 -38.50 12.70
CA SER A 507 -17.70 -39.88 12.31
C SER A 507 -19.08 -40.26 12.85
N ARG A 508 -19.45 -39.83 14.06
CA ARG A 508 -20.81 -40.02 14.60
C ARG A 508 -21.87 -39.24 13.82
N LEU A 509 -21.61 -37.98 13.48
CA LEU A 509 -22.50 -37.16 12.64
C LEU A 509 -22.68 -37.75 11.23
N LYS A 510 -21.62 -38.29 10.64
CA LYS A 510 -21.68 -38.96 9.33
C LYS A 510 -22.49 -40.26 9.40
N VAL A 511 -22.40 -41.02 10.50
CA VAL A 511 -23.21 -42.21 10.74
C VAL A 511 -24.69 -41.84 10.93
N ASP A 512 -25.02 -40.81 11.71
CA ASP A 512 -26.41 -40.34 11.90
C ASP A 512 -27.05 -39.75 10.62
N LEU A 513 -26.25 -39.09 9.79
CA LEU A 513 -26.72 -38.56 8.50
C LEU A 513 -26.88 -39.68 7.46
N SER A 514 -26.02 -40.71 7.51
CA SER A 514 -26.13 -41.88 6.63
C SER A 514 -27.26 -42.82 7.07
N SER A 515 -27.55 -42.93 8.37
CA SER A 515 -28.72 -43.66 8.87
C SER A 515 -30.03 -42.90 8.61
N SER A 516 -30.00 -41.57 8.61
CA SER A 516 -31.16 -40.74 8.21
C SER A 516 -31.42 -40.80 6.69
N ALA A 517 -30.38 -40.88 5.86
CA ALA A 517 -30.51 -41.03 4.41
C ALA A 517 -30.90 -42.46 3.97
N ALA A 518 -30.59 -43.48 4.77
CA ALA A 518 -31.00 -44.87 4.52
C ALA A 518 -32.40 -45.22 5.07
N GLY A 519 -33.09 -44.28 5.74
CA GLY A 519 -34.37 -44.50 6.42
C GLY A 519 -35.64 -44.19 5.61
N GLN A 520 -35.54 -43.76 4.35
CA GLN A 520 -36.72 -43.49 3.50
C GLN A 520 -36.74 -44.38 2.26
N ASN A 521 -37.13 -45.65 2.46
CA ASN A 521 -38.05 -46.37 1.59
C ASN A 521 -38.24 -47.81 2.09
N THR A 522 -39.30 -48.04 2.87
CA THR A 522 -40.30 -49.11 2.63
C THR A 522 -41.44 -48.92 3.63
N GLY A 523 -42.65 -48.63 3.11
CA GLY A 523 -43.88 -48.64 3.88
C GLY A 523 -44.33 -50.06 4.23
N GLY A 524 -45.04 -50.20 5.35
CA GLY A 524 -45.66 -51.46 5.75
C GLY A 524 -46.20 -51.47 7.17
N THR A 525 -47.41 -50.94 7.34
CA THR A 525 -48.52 -51.46 8.17
C THR A 525 -48.32 -51.88 9.65
N ARG A 526 -49.24 -51.36 10.49
CA ARG A 526 -49.93 -51.95 11.67
C ARG A 526 -49.59 -51.42 13.09
N SER A 527 -50.64 -50.81 13.66
CA SER A 527 -51.28 -51.09 14.97
C SER A 527 -50.69 -50.54 16.27
N ARG A 528 -51.42 -49.55 16.82
CA ARG A 528 -52.09 -49.50 18.14
C ARG A 528 -51.24 -49.81 19.39
N ALA A 529 -51.02 -48.78 20.22
CA ALA A 529 -51.45 -48.72 21.64
C ALA A 529 -51.20 -47.30 22.20
N GLU A 530 -52.08 -46.91 23.11
CA GLU A 530 -52.28 -45.61 23.76
C GLU A 530 -51.45 -45.52 25.08
N PRO A 531 -51.71 -44.58 26.01
CA PRO A 531 -50.95 -43.34 26.29
C PRO A 531 -50.12 -43.41 27.60
N ASP A 532 -49.26 -42.41 27.87
CA ASP A 532 -49.35 -41.60 29.10
C ASP A 532 -48.18 -40.62 29.35
N THR A 533 -48.59 -39.36 29.55
CA THR A 533 -48.09 -38.34 30.50
C THR A 533 -46.60 -37.95 30.56
N ALA A 534 -46.27 -36.77 30.02
CA ALA A 534 -45.79 -35.60 30.80
C ALA A 534 -45.38 -34.45 29.85
N GLU A 535 -46.15 -33.36 29.86
CA GLU A 535 -45.78 -32.01 29.40
C GLU A 535 -44.95 -31.27 30.49
N PRO A 536 -44.43 -30.04 30.28
CA PRO A 536 -43.49 -29.60 29.25
C PRO A 536 -42.38 -28.70 29.86
N SER A 537 -41.20 -28.54 29.25
CA SER A 537 -40.44 -27.27 29.41
C SER A 537 -39.35 -27.06 28.37
N ASP A 538 -39.56 -25.98 27.62
CA ASP A 538 -38.61 -25.07 27.01
C ASP A 538 -37.63 -25.57 25.93
N SER A 539 -38.14 -25.48 24.71
CA SER A 539 -37.44 -25.08 23.50
C SER A 539 -36.38 -23.99 23.74
N ARG A 540 -35.10 -24.31 23.52
CA ARG A 540 -34.19 -23.41 22.78
C ARG A 540 -32.89 -24.10 22.31
N ARG A 541 -32.70 -23.97 21.00
CA ARG A 541 -31.42 -23.90 20.24
C ARG A 541 -30.83 -25.22 19.73
N ILE A 542 -31.38 -25.63 18.58
CA ILE A 542 -30.69 -25.73 17.28
C ILE A 542 -29.18 -25.94 17.38
N TRP A 543 -28.76 -27.19 17.19
CA TRP A 543 -27.40 -27.58 16.86
C TRP A 543 -27.27 -27.71 15.35
N ILE A 544 -26.45 -26.86 14.72
CA ILE A 544 -25.99 -27.07 13.34
C ILE A 544 -24.46 -27.00 13.33
N THR A 545 -23.90 -28.21 13.31
CA THR A 545 -22.93 -28.73 12.33
C THR A 545 -21.60 -27.99 12.16
N THR A 546 -20.57 -28.54 12.79
CA THR A 546 -19.23 -28.55 12.21
C THR A 546 -19.20 -29.58 11.07
N THR A 547 -18.67 -29.21 9.90
CA THR A 547 -18.07 -30.12 8.88
C THR A 547 -16.65 -29.65 8.57
N VAL A 548 -15.71 -30.59 8.48
CA VAL A 548 -14.29 -30.41 8.10
C VAL A 548 -14.07 -31.21 6.82
N GLU A 549 -13.52 -30.58 5.79
CA GLU A 549 -13.03 -31.28 4.59
C GLU A 549 -11.64 -30.77 4.19
N SER A 550 -10.78 -31.71 3.83
CA SER A 550 -9.38 -31.58 3.44
C SER A 550 -9.30 -31.55 1.91
N SER A 551 -8.52 -30.61 1.37
CA SER A 551 -8.22 -30.51 -0.05
C SER A 551 -7.23 -31.59 -0.53
N TYR A 552 -7.34 -31.95 -1.81
CA TYR A 552 -6.21 -32.37 -2.64
C TYR A 552 -6.37 -31.71 -4.01
N GLU A 553 -5.47 -30.78 -4.36
CA GLU A 553 -5.30 -30.37 -5.75
C GLU A 553 -4.51 -31.45 -6.50
N LEU A 554 -4.88 -31.73 -7.74
CA LEU A 554 -3.96 -32.28 -8.72
C LEU A 554 -4.01 -31.44 -10.00
N GLN A 555 -2.83 -30.97 -10.35
CA GLN A 555 -2.45 -30.00 -11.36
C GLN A 555 -2.45 -30.63 -12.77
N SER A 556 -2.84 -29.90 -13.82
CA SER A 556 -1.94 -29.55 -14.95
C SER A 556 -2.63 -29.20 -16.29
N ARG A 557 -2.21 -28.02 -16.79
CA ARG A 557 -1.90 -27.61 -18.19
C ARG A 557 -2.98 -27.06 -19.16
N PRO A 558 -2.58 -26.08 -20.01
CA PRO A 558 -3.45 -25.27 -20.86
C PRO A 558 -3.49 -25.78 -22.32
N ALA A 559 -4.60 -25.56 -23.02
CA ALA A 559 -4.68 -25.77 -24.47
C ALA A 559 -5.39 -24.61 -25.19
N LEU A 560 -4.58 -23.97 -26.03
CA LEU A 560 -4.82 -23.27 -27.29
C LEU A 560 -6.26 -23.08 -27.79
N LYS A 561 -6.50 -21.83 -28.23
CA LYS A 561 -7.52 -21.44 -29.21
C LYS A 561 -7.31 -22.18 -30.53
N GLU A 562 -8.38 -22.75 -31.07
CA GLU A 562 -8.49 -23.06 -32.49
C GLU A 562 -9.88 -22.64 -32.99
N ASN A 563 -9.87 -21.77 -34.00
CA ASN A 563 -11.02 -21.40 -34.82
C ASN A 563 -11.21 -22.48 -35.88
N GLN A 564 -12.44 -22.94 -36.11
CA GLN A 564 -12.84 -23.33 -37.46
C GLN A 564 -14.37 -23.29 -37.64
N ASP A 565 -14.80 -22.47 -38.59
CA ASP A 565 -16.10 -22.51 -39.26
C ASP A 565 -16.25 -23.80 -40.09
N ASN A 566 -17.46 -24.38 -40.13
CA ASN A 566 -18.34 -24.39 -41.31
C ASN A 566 -19.45 -25.46 -41.29
N ASP A 567 -20.54 -25.07 -41.97
CA ASP A 567 -21.58 -25.86 -42.64
C ASP A 567 -22.85 -26.34 -41.89
N GLY A 568 -23.99 -25.75 -42.29
CA GLY A 568 -25.37 -26.26 -42.09
C GLY A 568 -25.77 -27.31 -43.15
N PRO A 569 -27.06 -27.49 -43.56
CA PRO A 569 -28.28 -26.71 -43.23
C PRO A 569 -29.58 -27.55 -42.98
N ASN A 570 -30.71 -26.83 -42.90
CA ASN A 570 -32.15 -27.23 -42.95
C ASN A 570 -32.80 -27.69 -41.62
N SER A 571 -34.03 -27.29 -41.25
CA SER A 571 -35.15 -26.66 -41.97
C SER A 571 -36.17 -26.10 -40.95
N GLY A 572 -36.90 -25.03 -41.30
CA GLY A 572 -38.29 -24.86 -40.83
C GLY A 572 -38.73 -23.49 -40.29
N LYS A 573 -39.09 -22.57 -41.22
CA LYS A 573 -40.25 -21.64 -41.24
C LYS A 573 -40.65 -20.93 -39.92
N ALA A 574 -40.49 -19.60 -39.83
CA ALA A 574 -41.49 -18.54 -40.16
C ALA A 574 -42.68 -18.50 -39.16
N GLN A 575 -43.23 -17.40 -38.65
CA GLN A 575 -43.09 -15.96 -38.84
C GLN A 575 -44.05 -15.27 -37.83
N TRP A 576 -43.53 -14.24 -37.14
CA TRP A 576 -44.08 -12.96 -36.67
C TRP A 576 -45.57 -12.71 -36.28
N SER A 577 -45.69 -12.11 -35.07
CA SER A 577 -46.38 -10.86 -34.68
C SER A 577 -47.84 -10.85 -34.14
N SER A 578 -48.01 -10.20 -32.98
CA SER A 578 -48.82 -8.97 -32.73
C SER A 578 -49.72 -8.97 -31.47
N SER A 579 -49.73 -7.83 -30.79
CA SER A 579 -50.29 -7.44 -29.49
C SER A 579 -51.84 -7.32 -29.39
N SER A 580 -52.40 -7.24 -28.16
CA SER A 580 -53.24 -6.09 -27.62
C SER A 580 -54.17 -6.40 -26.41
N ILE A 581 -54.01 -5.62 -25.32
CA ILE A 581 -54.99 -4.81 -24.51
C ILE A 581 -56.32 -5.41 -23.94
N HIS A 582 -56.55 -5.34 -22.60
CA HIS A 582 -57.72 -4.67 -21.93
C HIS A 582 -57.74 -4.75 -20.37
N GLN A 583 -58.23 -3.68 -19.73
CA GLN A 583 -58.68 -3.44 -18.32
C GLN A 583 -60.23 -3.18 -18.33
N PRO A 584 -61.06 -2.98 -17.25
CA PRO A 584 -60.82 -2.32 -15.93
C PRO A 584 -61.70 -2.89 -14.73
N PRO A 585 -62.13 -2.20 -13.61
CA PRO A 585 -62.34 -2.73 -12.22
C PRO A 585 -63.80 -2.65 -11.66
N PRO A 586 -64.13 -2.97 -10.36
CA PRO A 586 -64.28 -2.00 -9.22
C PRO A 586 -63.99 -2.62 -7.79
N THR A 587 -63.51 -1.99 -6.69
CA THR A 587 -63.99 -0.93 -5.74
C THR A 587 -63.93 -1.44 -4.28
N GLU A 588 -63.58 -0.54 -3.34
CA GLU A 588 -63.81 -0.49 -1.87
C GLU A 588 -62.79 -1.07 -0.84
N VAL A 589 -62.50 -0.21 0.15
CA VAL A 589 -61.73 -0.31 1.43
C VAL A 589 -62.74 -0.03 2.57
N PRO A 590 -62.54 -0.31 3.90
CA PRO A 590 -61.28 -0.35 4.68
C PRO A 590 -61.18 -1.32 5.91
N TYR A 591 -59.99 -1.31 6.54
CA TYR A 591 -59.68 -1.45 8.00
C TYR A 591 -59.24 -2.83 8.60
N THR A 592 -57.93 -2.90 8.93
CA THR A 592 -57.19 -3.40 10.14
C THR A 592 -57.63 -4.75 10.76
N ASP A 593 -56.77 -5.76 11.02
CA ASP A 593 -55.62 -5.74 11.94
C ASP A 593 -54.73 -7.03 11.89
N THR A 594 -53.43 -6.87 12.23
CA THR A 594 -52.42 -7.81 12.81
C THR A 594 -52.02 -9.18 12.16
N THR A 595 -50.71 -9.30 11.86
CA THR A 595 -49.70 -10.41 11.62
C THR A 595 -49.91 -11.84 12.18
N PRO A 596 -49.05 -12.88 11.90
CA PRO A 596 -47.99 -13.11 10.87
C PRO A 596 -47.92 -14.55 10.21
N GLN A 597 -46.99 -14.72 9.24
CA GLN A 597 -46.16 -15.92 8.91
C GLN A 597 -46.44 -16.87 7.71
N SER A 598 -45.44 -16.89 6.79
CA SER A 598 -44.82 -18.03 6.05
C SER A 598 -45.63 -18.73 4.95
N SER A 599 -45.08 -19.32 3.86
CA SER A 599 -43.76 -19.37 3.21
C SER A 599 -43.92 -20.23 1.94
N SER A 600 -43.20 -19.92 0.85
CA SER A 600 -42.82 -20.90 -0.20
C SER A 600 -41.51 -20.41 -0.83
N ASN A 601 -40.39 -21.11 -0.59
CA ASN A 601 -39.79 -22.21 -1.36
C ASN A 601 -38.72 -21.71 -2.35
N ALA A 602 -37.45 -21.99 -2.05
CA ALA A 602 -36.34 -21.92 -3.00
C ALA A 602 -35.30 -23.01 -2.68
N GLU A 603 -34.88 -23.71 -3.73
CA GLU A 603 -33.93 -24.84 -3.77
C GLU A 603 -32.51 -24.50 -3.29
N PRO A 604 -31.68 -25.51 -2.93
CA PRO A 604 -30.41 -25.32 -2.25
C PRO A 604 -29.28 -24.95 -3.22
N SER A 605 -28.66 -23.79 -2.97
CA SER A 605 -27.44 -23.33 -3.66
C SER A 605 -26.18 -23.97 -3.06
N THR A 606 -25.30 -24.45 -3.94
CA THR A 606 -24.04 -25.15 -3.65
C THR A 606 -22.88 -24.25 -3.21
N ASN A 607 -23.14 -23.05 -2.69
CA ASN A 607 -22.10 -22.09 -2.30
C ASN A 607 -22.34 -21.53 -0.89
N ALA A 608 -22.18 -22.36 0.14
CA ALA A 608 -22.13 -21.88 1.51
C ALA A 608 -20.67 -21.54 1.90
N PRO A 609 -20.31 -20.26 2.18
CA PRO A 609 -19.02 -19.93 2.75
C PRO A 609 -18.87 -20.60 4.12
N ALA A 610 -17.74 -21.28 4.34
CA ALA A 610 -17.43 -21.95 5.60
C ALA A 610 -17.63 -21.00 6.80
N SER A 611 -18.29 -21.49 7.85
CA SER A 611 -18.67 -20.69 9.01
C SER A 611 -17.44 -20.02 9.66
N PRO A 612 -17.51 -18.72 10.03
CA PRO A 612 -16.36 -17.92 10.47
C PRO A 612 -15.69 -18.39 11.78
N ASN A 613 -16.32 -19.33 12.50
CA ASN A 613 -15.74 -19.93 13.71
C ASN A 613 -14.76 -21.08 13.40
N LEU A 614 -14.88 -21.75 12.25
CA LEU A 614 -13.99 -22.84 11.86
C LEU A 614 -12.62 -22.32 11.39
N LYS A 615 -12.62 -21.23 10.59
CA LYS A 615 -11.39 -20.51 10.18
C LYS A 615 -10.60 -20.02 11.42
N ARG A 616 -11.29 -19.45 12.42
CA ARG A 616 -10.67 -18.98 13.67
C ARG A 616 -10.06 -20.12 14.48
N MET A 617 -10.75 -21.27 14.55
CA MET A 617 -10.26 -22.44 15.29
C MET A 617 -9.10 -23.15 14.57
N LEU A 618 -9.05 -23.14 13.24
CA LEU A 618 -7.93 -23.64 12.44
C LEU A 618 -6.69 -22.73 12.53
N LEU A 619 -6.91 -21.41 12.52
CA LEU A 619 -5.84 -20.40 12.61
C LEU A 619 -5.17 -20.37 13.99
N LEU A 620 -5.91 -20.70 15.06
CA LEU A 620 -5.39 -20.86 16.43
C LEU A 620 -4.52 -22.12 16.61
N ASN A 621 -4.58 -23.08 15.69
CA ASN A 621 -3.81 -24.33 15.75
C ASN A 621 -2.48 -24.28 14.97
N GLY A 622 -2.34 -23.34 14.03
CA GLY A 622 -1.19 -23.28 13.12
C GLY A 622 0.13 -22.92 13.80
N TYR A 623 0.10 -22.01 14.77
CA TYR A 623 1.33 -21.48 15.37
C TYR A 623 2.07 -22.50 16.27
N PRO A 624 1.42 -23.18 17.25
CA PRO A 624 2.08 -24.24 18.02
C PRO A 624 2.67 -25.36 17.17
N ILE A 625 1.96 -25.77 16.11
CA ILE A 625 2.40 -26.84 15.21
C ILE A 625 3.62 -26.39 14.39
N ALA A 626 3.55 -25.21 13.77
CA ALA A 626 4.66 -24.70 12.97
C ALA A 626 5.90 -24.39 13.82
N TYR A 627 5.70 -23.92 15.06
CA TYR A 627 6.78 -23.76 16.04
C TYR A 627 7.52 -25.08 16.29
N ILE A 628 6.77 -26.16 16.58
CA ILE A 628 7.37 -27.48 16.82
C ILE A 628 8.12 -27.96 15.57
N ILE A 629 7.53 -27.85 14.38
CA ILE A 629 8.16 -28.27 13.12
C ILE A 629 9.51 -27.58 12.90
N LEU A 630 9.57 -26.26 13.08
CA LEU A 630 10.79 -25.48 12.88
C LEU A 630 11.88 -25.81 13.92
N TRP A 631 11.48 -26.31 15.09
CA TRP A 631 12.41 -26.67 16.17
C TRP A 631 12.88 -28.14 16.12
N ILE A 632 12.21 -29.04 15.39
CA ILE A 632 12.61 -30.46 15.28
C ILE A 632 14.07 -30.62 14.83
N PRO A 633 14.54 -29.97 13.74
CA PRO A 633 15.94 -30.14 13.31
C PRO A 633 16.93 -29.61 14.34
N GLY A 634 16.61 -28.49 15.00
CA GLY A 634 17.44 -27.95 16.07
C GLY A 634 17.51 -28.86 17.29
N MET A 635 16.41 -29.52 17.67
CA MET A 635 16.40 -30.46 18.79
C MET A 635 17.13 -31.76 18.47
N ALA A 636 16.95 -32.28 17.26
CA ALA A 636 17.68 -33.44 16.76
C ALA A 636 19.20 -33.17 16.74
N ASN A 637 19.63 -31.96 16.33
CA ASN A 637 21.04 -31.56 16.43
C ASN A 637 21.55 -31.58 17.87
N ARG A 638 20.80 -31.06 18.84
CA ARG A 638 21.20 -31.03 20.27
C ARG A 638 21.23 -32.40 20.94
N LEU A 639 20.36 -33.32 20.52
CA LEU A 639 20.41 -34.73 20.94
C LEU A 639 21.62 -35.43 20.32
N ALA A 640 21.90 -35.22 19.04
CA ALA A 640 23.08 -35.77 18.37
C ALA A 640 24.40 -35.28 19.00
N GLU A 641 24.47 -34.00 19.37
CA GLU A 641 25.61 -33.44 20.13
C GLU A 641 25.77 -34.09 21.51
N SER A 642 24.66 -34.49 22.17
CA SER A 642 24.72 -35.11 23.50
C SER A 642 25.23 -36.56 23.48
N VAL A 643 25.16 -37.25 22.34
CA VAL A 643 25.63 -38.63 22.16
C VAL A 643 27.00 -38.74 21.49
N GLY A 644 27.64 -37.61 21.15
CA GLY A 644 29.04 -37.57 20.71
C GLY A 644 29.33 -36.55 19.62
N THR A 645 28.77 -36.73 18.42
CA THR A 645 29.05 -35.87 17.26
C THR A 645 27.80 -35.64 16.42
N SER A 646 27.59 -34.40 15.97
CA SER A 646 26.49 -34.07 15.06
C SER A 646 26.97 -33.95 13.61
N PRO A 647 26.26 -34.55 12.62
CA PRO A 647 26.62 -34.43 11.22
C PRO A 647 26.31 -33.02 10.67
N GLN A 648 27.13 -32.54 9.74
CA GLN A 648 27.07 -31.16 9.22
C GLN A 648 25.70 -30.77 8.66
N TRP A 649 25.02 -31.67 7.95
CA TRP A 649 23.68 -31.41 7.42
C TRP A 649 22.66 -31.11 8.54
N LEU A 650 22.80 -31.76 9.69
CA LEU A 650 21.91 -31.57 10.84
C LEU A 650 22.23 -30.27 11.58
N THR A 651 23.51 -29.92 11.66
CA THR A 651 23.96 -28.61 12.16
C THR A 651 23.45 -27.45 11.29
N SER A 652 23.47 -27.60 9.95
CA SER A 652 22.94 -26.60 9.03
C SER A 652 21.42 -26.42 9.16
N LEU A 653 20.66 -27.50 9.36
CA LEU A 653 19.21 -27.44 9.55
C LEU A 653 18.78 -26.76 10.86
N GLN A 654 19.69 -26.53 11.81
CA GLN A 654 19.40 -25.74 13.01
C GLN A 654 18.94 -24.30 12.66
N ALA A 655 19.30 -23.79 11.48
CA ALA A 655 18.86 -22.48 10.97
C ALA A 655 17.34 -22.37 10.82
N CYS A 656 16.60 -23.49 10.73
CA CYS A 656 15.14 -23.50 10.65
C CYS A 656 14.47 -22.74 11.82
N THR A 657 15.09 -22.75 13.00
CA THR A 657 14.62 -22.02 14.18
C THR A 657 14.53 -20.51 13.99
N GLN A 658 15.30 -19.95 13.04
CA GLN A 658 15.30 -18.50 12.76
C GLN A 658 14.04 -18.05 12.02
N PHE A 659 13.33 -18.96 11.35
CA PHE A 659 12.09 -18.65 10.64
C PHE A 659 10.85 -18.62 11.55
N VAL A 660 11.00 -18.89 12.85
CA VAL A 660 9.89 -18.88 13.82
C VAL A 660 9.21 -17.51 13.87
N GLY A 661 10.00 -16.42 13.90
CA GLY A 661 9.45 -15.06 13.91
C GLY A 661 8.68 -14.72 12.63
N MET A 662 9.19 -15.17 11.48
CA MET A 662 8.55 -15.00 10.18
C MET A 662 7.22 -15.77 10.12
N VAL A 663 7.20 -17.03 10.55
CA VAL A 663 5.97 -17.83 10.57
C VAL A 663 4.96 -17.27 11.57
N ASN A 664 5.40 -16.73 12.71
CA ASN A 664 4.52 -16.04 13.66
C ASN A 664 3.85 -14.80 13.03
N ALA A 665 4.64 -13.98 12.33
CA ALA A 665 4.14 -12.81 11.61
C ALA A 665 3.18 -13.21 10.48
N LEU A 666 3.45 -14.30 9.77
CA LEU A 666 2.57 -14.82 8.73
C LEU A 666 1.26 -15.36 9.30
N THR A 667 1.32 -16.11 10.40
CA THR A 667 0.16 -16.81 10.98
C THR A 667 -0.82 -15.86 11.68
N TYR A 668 -0.33 -14.85 12.40
CA TYR A 668 -1.19 -13.91 13.13
C TYR A 668 -1.31 -12.53 12.49
N GLY A 669 -0.30 -12.10 11.72
CA GLY A 669 -0.31 -10.81 11.03
C GLY A 669 -1.26 -10.78 9.82
N PHE A 670 -1.37 -11.86 9.06
CA PHE A 670 -2.21 -11.88 7.84
C PHE A 670 -3.65 -12.35 8.09
N THR A 671 -4.31 -11.83 9.15
CA THR A 671 -5.73 -12.14 9.37
C THR A 671 -6.65 -11.07 8.81
N GLU A 672 -7.81 -11.47 8.28
CA GLU A 672 -8.91 -10.56 7.89
C GLU A 672 -9.30 -9.62 9.04
N GLN A 673 -9.07 -10.02 10.29
CA GLN A 673 -9.37 -9.23 11.47
C GLN A 673 -8.38 -8.08 11.67
N MET A 674 -7.10 -8.27 11.34
CA MET A 674 -6.12 -7.19 11.29
C MET A 674 -6.39 -6.27 10.09
N GLN A 675 -6.74 -6.82 8.92
CA GLN A 675 -7.18 -6.01 7.77
C GLN A 675 -8.42 -5.16 8.10
N ARG A 676 -9.42 -5.74 8.78
CA ARG A 676 -10.61 -5.01 9.25
C ARG A 676 -10.29 -4.05 10.39
N ALA A 677 -9.36 -4.37 11.29
CA ALA A 677 -8.92 -3.46 12.36
C ALA A 677 -8.14 -2.28 11.78
N ILE A 678 -7.30 -2.52 10.77
CA ILE A 678 -6.59 -1.50 9.98
C ILE A 678 -7.59 -0.64 9.21
N GLN A 679 -8.58 -1.25 8.54
CA GLN A 679 -9.67 -0.54 7.88
C GLN A 679 -10.52 0.28 8.87
N MET A 680 -10.87 -0.27 10.04
CA MET A 680 -11.63 0.43 11.07
C MET A 680 -10.80 1.51 11.77
N TRP A 681 -9.49 1.31 11.95
CA TRP A 681 -8.58 2.32 12.46
C TRP A 681 -8.44 3.47 11.47
N MET A 682 -8.32 3.17 10.17
CA MET A 682 -8.41 4.16 9.10
C MET A 682 -9.75 4.91 9.11
N LYS A 683 -10.87 4.19 9.31
CA LYS A 683 -12.22 4.78 9.39
C LYS A 683 -12.42 5.64 10.63
N ARG A 684 -11.93 5.22 11.81
CA ARG A 684 -11.98 6.00 13.06
C ARG A 684 -11.09 7.24 13.03
N ARG A 685 -9.97 7.19 12.32
CA ARG A 685 -9.15 8.37 12.05
C ARG A 685 -9.87 9.37 11.15
N SER A 686 -10.68 8.89 10.20
CA SER A 686 -11.58 9.71 9.39
C SER A 686 -12.77 10.30 10.17
N PHE A 687 -13.26 9.66 11.23
CA PHE A 687 -14.32 10.20 12.10
C PHE A 687 -13.80 11.16 13.19
N ARG A 688 -12.59 10.96 13.74
CA ARG A 688 -11.99 11.94 14.68
C ARG A 688 -11.62 13.28 14.04
N THR A 689 -11.49 13.33 12.72
CA THR A 689 -11.37 14.58 11.96
C THR A 689 -12.72 15.26 11.68
N LEU A 690 -13.85 14.66 12.07
CA LEU A 690 -15.20 15.23 11.92
C LEU A 690 -15.81 15.71 13.25
N ASP A 691 -15.26 15.34 14.41
CA ASP A 691 -15.76 15.75 15.74
C ASP A 691 -14.88 16.82 16.43
N ILE A 692 -14.12 17.59 15.64
CA ILE A 692 -13.52 18.85 16.10
C ILE A 692 -13.96 19.94 15.12
N GLU A 693 -15.23 20.32 15.23
CA GLU A 693 -15.72 21.66 14.89
C GLU A 693 -16.24 22.33 16.17
#